data_AF-A0A7C3E021-F1
#
_entry.id   AF-A0A7C3E021-F1
#
_cell.length_a   1.000
_cell.length_b   1.000
_cell.length_c   1.000
_cell.angle_alpha   90.00
_cell.angle_beta   90.00
_cell.angle_gamma   90.00
#
_symmetry.space_group_name_H-M   'P 1'
#
loop_
_entity.id
_entity.type
_entity.pdbx_description
1 polymer ?
#
loop_
_entity_poly.entity_id
_entity_poly.type
_entity_poly.pdbx_seq_one_letter_code
_entity_poly.pdbx_strand_id
1 'polypeptide(L)'
;MKTYNLRRASVSGLALIHLLLSPCLAQPGPPILDLRFENTDAANGPALYVATAEGVVTGDVHGRLVTRVLERVPISPSEISVKAQMLVYDSSEADAAPLLVTEIAGNLVADQNSILSGTVLRGWLAGKSVVVALSAGDFDLATPELRRGRIYTWSWNPPAVYGMNCRKWVTAWPQMAGMAELSVDGNLVNGTFAGEVIEATPSADGKRLHLVASYDITAGTRTFTAQVEGDQDNDTGRSVLIGQVTSGWYSGAHVRAEYQLTTCDGHDPCWVGYIRLAAMPATIKPSTAFQHTAVHLNRSSSFSVTATGVPPMTYQWRRDGVDLPGRTNRTLTISSAQPADEGDYTVEVRNPGGTVISPPARLAVVPPTAEYLKRNFTNTAGVRIPYVIHVPANYDPARRYPLVCFLHGSGWDESTLPAGFADWPNVVAVTSYRQQATDPVIMVWPTLRLSDSDWSPAVLRQVLDLLDALAAEYNLDPQRFYVGGYSLGVAGVWNLLGMRPDFFAGALVWAGGAGNAPARTIKDVPLWAFLARDDEFGVGSMQNLIAALREAGGHPLFSEFNTGGHQGPMRVASCSPVVLNWLFAQRRGQPPASPFAVEIAGPGGPPPPITGATSIDMAGAASAALGTITNVTWAIRANQTKGAAATTTQAGKTFCVVNHVPLAADKTNVIVVTATLDTTWAPAFGGNTTFSDTVSVFSTPVRLSLARQGPEVILDWTGGVPPFSVQSTPTLGAPTWAEVLTDATPPVTVPVPEGSRFFRVTGR
;
A
#
# COMPACT_ATOMS: atom_id res chain seq x y z
N MET A 1 48.40 -32.59 28.13
CA MET A 1 48.62 -32.28 29.57
C MET A 1 47.89 -30.99 29.94
N LYS A 2 47.59 -30.84 31.23
CA LYS A 2 46.71 -29.88 31.91
C LYS A 2 46.88 -28.37 31.61
N THR A 3 45.78 -27.68 31.89
CA THR A 3 45.49 -26.27 32.19
C THR A 3 46.54 -25.49 33.01
N TYR A 4 46.61 -24.15 32.84
CA TYR A 4 46.32 -23.13 33.88
C TYR A 4 46.05 -21.71 33.29
N ASN A 5 45.21 -20.97 34.01
CA ASN A 5 44.53 -19.69 33.69
C ASN A 5 45.37 -18.41 33.87
N LEU A 6 44.94 -17.29 33.27
CA LEU A 6 44.65 -16.01 33.98
C LEU A 6 43.90 -14.99 33.09
N ARG A 7 43.15 -14.09 33.76
CA ARG A 7 42.07 -13.21 33.27
C ARG A 7 42.53 -11.89 32.65
N ARG A 8 41.67 -11.37 31.74
CA ARG A 8 41.33 -9.97 31.37
C ARG A 8 42.42 -8.87 31.47
N ALA A 9 42.78 -8.34 30.30
CA ALA A 9 42.53 -6.94 29.91
C ALA A 9 42.61 -6.86 28.37
N SER A 10 41.46 -6.70 27.70
CA SER A 10 41.40 -6.62 26.24
C SER A 10 41.70 -5.21 25.77
N VAL A 11 42.90 -5.01 25.24
CA VAL A 11 43.18 -4.06 24.17
C VAL A 11 43.38 -4.87 22.88
N SER A 12 42.90 -4.30 21.77
CA SER A 12 43.20 -4.60 20.36
C SER A 12 42.56 -5.82 19.67
N GLY A 13 42.06 -5.52 18.45
CA GLY A 13 41.65 -6.46 17.41
C GLY A 13 41.77 -5.77 16.05
N LEU A 14 43.00 -5.68 15.54
CA LEU A 14 43.34 -5.49 14.12
C LEU A 14 43.04 -6.81 13.39
N ALA A 15 42.41 -6.74 12.21
CA ALA A 15 42.41 -7.83 11.24
C ALA A 15 42.83 -7.29 9.87
N LEU A 16 43.89 -7.91 9.35
CA LEU A 16 44.56 -7.72 8.07
C LEU A 16 43.71 -8.30 6.92
N ILE A 17 43.62 -7.62 5.77
CA ILE A 17 43.34 -8.26 4.47
C ILE A 17 44.31 -7.70 3.42
N HIS A 18 45.10 -8.60 2.82
CA HIS A 18 45.98 -8.39 1.67
C HIS A 18 45.17 -8.38 0.35
N LEU A 19 45.58 -7.59 -0.65
CA LEU A 19 45.51 -7.97 -2.08
C LEU A 19 46.44 -7.13 -2.99
N LEU A 20 47.07 -7.86 -3.92
CA LEU A 20 48.12 -7.59 -4.92
C LEU A 20 47.99 -6.31 -5.80
N LEU A 21 49.15 -5.75 -6.21
CA LEU A 21 49.28 -4.67 -7.20
C LEU A 21 50.20 -5.07 -8.38
N SER A 22 49.66 -5.01 -9.61
CA SER A 22 50.26 -4.61 -10.92
C SER A 22 49.98 -5.58 -12.09
N PRO A 23 49.90 -5.13 -13.37
CA PRO A 23 49.56 -3.80 -13.90
C PRO A 23 48.37 -3.83 -14.92
N CYS A 24 47.94 -2.64 -15.37
CA CYS A 24 46.92 -2.36 -16.41
C CYS A 24 45.43 -2.40 -16.01
N LEU A 25 44.97 -1.27 -15.46
CA LEU A 25 43.70 -0.54 -15.70
C LEU A 25 43.26 0.12 -14.37
N ALA A 26 43.75 1.34 -14.13
CA ALA A 26 43.44 2.12 -12.94
C ALA A 26 42.25 3.06 -13.20
N GLN A 27 41.18 2.90 -12.41
CA GLN A 27 40.27 3.98 -12.04
C GLN A 27 40.64 4.49 -10.64
N PRO A 28 40.67 5.80 -10.35
CA PRO A 28 41.05 6.30 -9.02
C PRO A 28 39.84 6.41 -8.08
N GLY A 29 39.94 5.78 -6.90
CA GLY A 29 39.12 6.09 -5.71
C GLY A 29 39.96 6.83 -4.65
N PRO A 30 39.36 7.61 -3.72
CA PRO A 30 40.08 8.48 -2.79
C PRO A 30 40.64 7.75 -1.54
N PRO A 31 41.73 8.24 -0.91
CA PRO A 31 42.30 7.68 0.34
C PRO A 31 41.55 8.16 1.60
N ILE A 32 41.65 7.40 2.70
CA ILE A 32 41.02 7.67 4.01
C ILE A 32 42.11 8.00 5.05
N LEU A 33 41.91 9.06 5.86
CA LEU A 33 42.77 9.47 6.98
C LEU A 33 42.00 9.37 8.32
N ASP A 34 42.63 8.91 9.40
CA ASP A 34 42.01 8.64 10.72
C ASP A 34 42.71 9.45 11.84
N LEU A 35 41.95 10.12 12.73
CA LEU A 35 42.47 11.07 13.75
C LEU A 35 41.95 10.77 15.18
N ARG A 36 42.74 11.10 16.23
CA ARG A 36 42.39 10.95 17.66
C ARG A 36 42.56 12.25 18.46
N PHE A 37 41.79 12.43 19.54
CA PHE A 37 41.72 13.64 20.37
C PHE A 37 41.90 13.34 21.87
N GLU A 38 42.46 14.30 22.64
CA GLU A 38 42.47 14.36 24.11
C GLU A 38 41.96 15.73 24.60
N ASN A 39 41.30 15.75 25.77
CA ASN A 39 40.75 16.96 26.41
C ASN A 39 41.78 17.54 27.38
N THR A 40 42.10 18.84 27.27
CA THR A 40 43.17 19.46 28.06
C THR A 40 42.73 20.53 29.06
N ASP A 41 41.45 20.84 29.24
CA ASP A 41 41.07 21.74 30.35
C ASP A 41 39.68 21.47 30.93
N ALA A 42 39.65 21.06 32.19
CA ALA A 42 38.46 20.78 32.98
C ALA A 42 38.41 21.70 34.21
N ALA A 43 38.38 23.02 34.01
CA ALA A 43 37.97 23.97 35.04
C ALA A 43 37.66 25.36 34.44
N ASN A 44 36.36 25.62 34.21
CA ASN A 44 35.75 26.95 34.04
C ASN A 44 36.12 27.75 32.77
N GLY A 45 35.59 27.32 31.62
CA GLY A 45 35.49 28.07 30.36
C GLY A 45 34.80 27.23 29.26
N PRO A 46 34.35 27.82 28.12
CA PRO A 46 33.79 27.02 27.02
C PRO A 46 34.86 26.02 26.54
N ALA A 47 34.53 24.73 26.57
CA ALA A 47 35.48 23.63 26.37
C ALA A 47 36.27 23.79 25.05
N LEU A 48 37.60 23.79 25.16
CA LEU A 48 38.53 23.86 24.04
C LEU A 48 39.05 22.46 23.73
N TYR A 49 38.70 21.91 22.57
CA TYR A 49 39.14 20.57 22.14
C TYR A 49 40.22 20.64 21.08
N VAL A 50 41.25 19.79 21.23
CA VAL A 50 42.48 19.87 20.45
C VAL A 50 42.64 18.62 19.59
N ALA A 51 42.64 18.78 18.26
CA ALA A 51 43.06 17.74 17.33
C ALA A 51 44.51 17.98 16.88
N THR A 52 45.34 16.94 16.91
CA THR A 52 46.60 16.91 16.15
C THR A 52 46.48 15.90 15.01
N ALA A 53 46.78 16.35 13.80
CA ALA A 53 46.82 15.53 12.60
C ALA A 53 48.25 15.50 12.04
N GLU A 54 48.80 14.31 11.81
CA GLU A 54 50.02 14.13 11.02
C GLU A 54 49.63 13.44 9.70
N GLY A 55 49.53 14.23 8.62
CA GLY A 55 49.20 13.73 7.29
C GLY A 55 49.19 14.83 6.23
N VAL A 56 49.81 14.54 5.09
CA VAL A 56 50.21 15.50 4.05
C VAL A 56 49.00 16.09 3.30
N VAL A 57 48.68 17.35 3.58
CA VAL A 57 47.88 18.20 2.69
C VAL A 57 48.86 19.08 1.95
N THR A 58 49.16 18.71 0.69
CA THR A 58 49.95 19.49 -0.29
C THR A 58 51.16 20.23 0.30
N GLY A 59 52.35 19.61 0.25
CA GLY A 59 53.67 20.25 0.45
C GLY A 59 53.69 21.54 1.28
N ASP A 60 54.13 21.42 2.53
CA ASP A 60 54.62 22.51 3.41
C ASP A 60 53.62 23.28 4.29
N VAL A 61 52.62 22.63 4.92
CA VAL A 61 52.01 23.16 6.16
C VAL A 61 51.62 22.03 7.13
N HIS A 62 52.18 22.05 8.35
CA HIS A 62 51.76 21.21 9.48
C HIS A 62 50.83 22.03 10.39
N GLY A 63 49.51 21.80 10.38
CA GLY A 63 48.55 22.64 11.11
C GLY A 63 47.68 21.90 12.13
N ARG A 64 47.29 22.62 13.19
CA ARG A 64 46.37 22.16 14.27
C ARG A 64 44.97 22.72 14.03
N LEU A 65 43.93 21.87 14.15
CA LEU A 65 42.52 22.25 13.95
C LEU A 65 41.78 22.24 15.30
N VAL A 66 41.11 23.35 15.60
CA VAL A 66 40.33 23.51 16.85
C VAL A 66 38.91 23.97 16.49
N THR A 67 37.90 23.38 17.14
CA THR A 67 36.50 23.79 16.99
C THR A 67 35.97 24.32 18.32
N ARG A 68 35.31 25.46 18.28
CA ARG A 68 34.75 26.16 19.44
C ARG A 68 33.27 26.43 19.20
N VAL A 69 32.40 25.86 20.03
CA VAL A 69 30.95 26.12 19.94
C VAL A 69 30.66 27.52 20.49
N LEU A 70 29.91 28.32 19.73
CA LEU A 70 29.62 29.71 20.05
C LEU A 70 28.21 29.90 20.61
N GLU A 71 27.21 29.24 20.05
CA GLU A 71 25.81 29.46 20.41
C GLU A 71 24.93 28.23 20.11
N ARG A 72 23.90 28.01 20.94
CA ARG A 72 22.89 26.95 20.76
C ARG A 72 21.51 27.49 21.09
N VAL A 73 20.56 27.33 20.16
CA VAL A 73 19.18 27.80 20.31
C VAL A 73 18.18 26.67 20.03
N PRO A 74 17.32 26.30 20.98
CA PRO A 74 16.24 25.35 20.73
C PRO A 74 15.20 25.96 19.77
N ILE A 75 14.88 25.27 18.68
CA ILE A 75 13.88 25.72 17.70
C ILE A 75 12.54 24.99 17.92
N SER A 76 12.58 23.71 18.31
CA SER A 76 11.41 22.90 18.63
C SER A 76 11.77 21.76 19.61
N PRO A 77 10.81 20.94 20.11
CA PRO A 77 11.10 19.82 21.00
C PRO A 77 12.06 18.77 20.41
N SER A 78 12.23 18.73 19.08
CA SER A 78 13.08 17.78 18.38
C SER A 78 14.14 18.46 17.49
N GLU A 79 14.35 19.78 17.59
CA GLU A 79 15.27 20.49 16.70
C GLU A 79 16.03 21.63 17.39
N ILE A 80 17.34 21.72 17.11
CA ILE A 80 18.26 22.64 17.77
C ILE A 80 19.22 23.26 16.74
N SER A 81 19.31 24.58 16.74
CA SER A 81 20.32 25.33 15.97
C SER A 81 21.65 25.38 16.71
N VAL A 82 22.76 25.15 16.02
CA VAL A 82 24.13 25.28 16.56
C VAL A 82 24.96 26.20 15.69
N LYS A 83 25.75 27.07 16.33
CA LYS A 83 26.76 27.93 15.70
C LYS A 83 28.13 27.67 16.32
N ALA A 84 29.16 27.48 15.50
CA ALA A 84 30.52 27.18 15.93
C ALA A 84 31.57 27.94 15.10
N GLN A 85 32.76 28.12 15.67
CA GLN A 85 33.96 28.65 15.02
C GLN A 85 35.01 27.56 14.86
N MET A 86 35.60 27.48 13.67
CA MET A 86 36.73 26.62 13.36
C MET A 86 37.99 27.48 13.24
N LEU A 87 39.04 27.06 13.94
CA LEU A 87 40.31 27.77 14.10
C LEU A 87 41.44 26.91 13.55
N VAL A 88 42.30 27.49 12.71
CA VAL A 88 43.47 26.80 12.13
C VAL A 88 44.75 27.49 12.60
N TYR A 89 45.70 26.72 13.13
CA TYR A 89 46.99 27.20 13.63
C TYR A 89 48.14 26.57 12.85
N ASP A 90 49.23 27.33 12.66
CA ASP A 90 50.48 26.89 11.99
C ASP A 90 51.42 26.09 12.91
N SER A 91 51.07 25.92 14.19
CA SER A 91 51.94 25.26 15.17
C SER A 91 51.14 24.48 16.22
N SER A 92 51.83 23.59 16.94
CA SER A 92 51.26 22.77 18.00
C SER A 92 51.12 23.48 19.35
N GLU A 93 51.58 24.72 19.49
CA GLU A 93 51.50 25.49 20.75
C GLU A 93 50.12 26.15 20.93
N ALA A 94 49.61 26.19 22.16
CA ALA A 94 48.21 26.50 22.46
C ALA A 94 47.84 28.00 22.44
N ASP A 95 48.84 28.89 22.47
CA ASP A 95 48.64 30.34 22.64
C ASP A 95 49.00 31.19 21.39
N ALA A 96 49.24 30.56 20.24
CA ALA A 96 49.45 31.27 18.97
C ALA A 96 48.14 31.88 18.45
N ALA A 97 48.19 33.01 17.73
CA ALA A 97 47.01 33.57 17.07
C ALA A 97 46.61 32.71 15.86
N PRO A 98 45.31 32.43 15.63
CA PRO A 98 44.88 31.56 14.54
C PRO A 98 45.15 32.21 13.18
N LEU A 99 45.66 31.42 12.24
CA LEU A 99 45.89 31.85 10.85
C LEU A 99 44.57 32.07 10.10
N LEU A 100 43.54 31.31 10.43
CA LEU A 100 42.24 31.39 9.78
C LEU A 100 41.12 31.03 10.76
N VAL A 101 40.06 31.83 10.74
CA VAL A 101 38.85 31.65 11.55
C VAL A 101 37.66 31.59 10.60
N THR A 102 36.85 30.55 10.68
CA THR A 102 35.60 30.46 9.89
C THR A 102 34.43 30.03 10.75
N GLU A 103 33.27 30.66 10.54
CA GLU A 103 32.03 30.35 11.24
C GLU A 103 31.21 29.32 10.47
N ILE A 104 30.71 28.33 11.18
CA ILE A 104 29.87 27.25 10.64
C ILE A 104 28.60 27.14 11.49
N ALA A 105 27.46 26.92 10.83
CA ALA A 105 26.16 26.82 11.48
C ALA A 105 25.29 25.74 10.83
N GLY A 106 24.37 25.16 11.60
CA GLY A 106 23.44 24.16 11.10
C GLY A 106 22.37 23.74 12.12
N ASN A 107 21.29 23.12 11.63
CA ASN A 107 20.17 22.64 12.44
C ASN A 107 20.23 21.12 12.60
N LEU A 108 20.18 20.67 13.85
CA LEU A 108 20.20 19.26 14.22
C LEU A 108 18.77 18.80 14.56
N VAL A 109 18.29 17.76 13.88
CA VAL A 109 16.97 17.14 14.12
C VAL A 109 17.16 15.80 14.86
N ALA A 110 16.43 15.62 15.96
CA ALA A 110 16.39 14.37 16.70
C ALA A 110 15.27 13.46 16.18
N ASP A 111 15.58 12.21 15.84
CA ASP A 111 14.58 11.18 15.63
C ASP A 111 14.21 10.45 16.95
N GLN A 112 13.14 9.64 16.92
CA GLN A 112 12.57 8.98 18.11
C GLN A 112 13.51 7.98 18.81
N ASN A 113 14.73 7.74 18.30
CA ASN A 113 15.74 6.87 18.89
C ASN A 113 16.97 7.62 19.44
N SER A 114 16.89 8.94 19.61
CA SER A 114 18.03 9.79 20.00
C SER A 114 19.22 9.72 19.02
N ILE A 115 18.94 9.39 17.76
CA ILE A 115 19.92 9.45 16.67
C ILE A 115 19.78 10.85 16.07
N LEU A 116 20.83 11.66 16.22
CA LEU A 116 20.98 12.89 15.45
C LEU A 116 21.35 12.50 14.03
N SER A 117 20.39 12.58 13.12
CA SER A 117 20.57 12.34 11.70
C SER A 117 20.40 13.66 10.96
N GLY A 118 21.49 14.11 10.33
CA GLY A 118 21.40 15.08 9.24
C GLY A 118 21.80 16.51 9.63
N THR A 119 23.10 16.74 9.75
CA THR A 119 23.68 17.98 9.19
C THR A 119 25.12 17.74 8.79
N VAL A 120 25.42 18.11 7.55
CA VAL A 120 26.79 18.31 7.10
C VAL A 120 27.13 19.77 7.39
N LEU A 121 28.10 20.03 8.25
CA LEU A 121 28.64 21.38 8.39
C LEU A 121 29.53 21.63 7.17
N ARG A 122 29.12 22.58 6.32
CA ARG A 122 29.83 22.94 5.08
C ARG A 122 30.53 24.26 5.24
N GLY A 123 31.81 24.31 4.88
CA GLY A 123 32.62 25.51 4.89
C GLY A 123 33.60 25.54 3.71
N TRP A 124 34.23 26.68 3.48
CA TRP A 124 35.24 26.86 2.44
C TRP A 124 36.62 27.06 3.09
N LEU A 125 37.63 26.33 2.61
CA LEU A 125 39.03 26.48 3.04
C LEU A 125 39.90 26.70 1.81
N ALA A 126 40.55 27.86 1.70
CA ALA A 126 41.43 28.23 0.58
C ALA A 126 40.85 27.92 -0.82
N GLY A 127 39.56 28.19 -1.03
CA GLY A 127 38.88 27.98 -2.31
C GLY A 127 38.41 26.54 -2.58
N LYS A 128 38.46 25.63 -1.60
CA LYS A 128 37.92 24.26 -1.70
C LYS A 128 36.78 24.03 -0.71
N SER A 129 35.81 23.20 -1.08
CA SER A 129 34.69 22.81 -0.22
C SER A 129 35.15 21.80 0.85
N VAL A 130 34.90 22.10 2.12
CA VAL A 130 35.15 21.20 3.24
C VAL A 130 33.81 20.81 3.87
N VAL A 131 33.66 19.52 4.12
CA VAL A 131 32.46 18.89 4.67
C VAL A 131 32.85 18.22 5.98
N VAL A 132 32.15 18.55 7.07
CA VAL A 132 32.32 17.91 8.37
C VAL A 132 30.99 17.22 8.73
N ALA A 133 31.04 15.90 8.88
CA ALA A 133 29.93 15.09 9.39
C ALA A 133 30.17 14.76 10.86
N LEU A 134 29.16 14.96 11.70
CA LEU A 134 29.15 14.54 13.12
C LEU A 134 28.30 13.26 13.23
N SER A 135 28.70 12.28 14.04
CA SER A 135 27.98 10.98 14.14
C SER A 135 27.18 10.83 15.43
N ALA A 136 26.15 9.99 15.42
CA ALA A 136 25.30 9.73 16.57
C ALA A 136 26.04 8.96 17.68
N GLY A 137 25.93 9.47 18.91
CA GLY A 137 26.66 9.03 20.12
C GLY A 137 27.25 10.19 20.92
N ASP A 138 27.23 11.40 20.34
CA ASP A 138 28.07 12.53 20.77
C ASP A 138 27.33 13.62 21.59
N PHE A 139 26.03 13.45 21.87
CA PHE A 139 25.23 14.40 22.65
C PHE A 139 24.31 13.70 23.66
N ASP A 140 24.42 14.07 24.93
CA ASP A 140 23.37 13.86 25.92
C ASP A 140 22.53 15.15 25.99
N LEU A 141 21.21 15.04 25.83
CA LEU A 141 20.31 16.20 25.91
C LEU A 141 20.11 16.68 27.35
N ALA A 142 20.55 15.91 28.36
CA ALA A 142 20.34 16.20 29.77
C ALA A 142 21.59 16.75 30.51
N THR A 143 22.79 16.72 29.92
CA THR A 143 24.01 17.30 30.52
C THR A 143 24.88 18.05 29.49
N PRO A 144 25.71 19.03 29.89
CA PRO A 144 26.35 19.96 28.96
C PRO A 144 27.72 19.51 28.38
N GLU A 145 28.11 18.24 28.47
CA GLU A 145 29.45 17.77 28.02
C GLU A 145 29.41 16.78 26.85
N LEU A 146 30.27 17.00 25.83
CA LEU A 146 30.53 16.13 24.67
C LEU A 146 31.52 15.01 25.02
N ARG A 147 31.24 13.75 24.64
CA ARG A 147 32.05 12.58 25.06
C ARG A 147 32.90 11.89 23.98
N ARG A 148 32.72 12.11 22.66
CA ARG A 148 33.62 11.68 21.56
C ARG A 148 33.11 12.24 20.21
N GLY A 149 33.87 12.04 19.11
CA GLY A 149 33.43 12.36 17.74
C GLY A 149 34.46 11.92 16.68
N ARG A 150 34.02 11.65 15.44
CA ARG A 150 34.86 11.37 14.26
C ARG A 150 34.52 12.33 13.12
N ILE A 151 35.51 12.76 12.33
CA ILE A 151 35.35 13.66 11.18
C ILE A 151 35.84 12.95 9.91
N TYR A 152 35.08 13.06 8.82
CA TYR A 152 35.46 12.57 7.47
C TYR A 152 35.67 13.76 6.53
N THR A 153 36.74 13.75 5.72
CA THR A 153 36.98 14.76 4.67
C THR A 153 37.01 14.10 3.29
N TRP A 154 36.48 14.79 2.27
CA TRP A 154 36.53 14.37 0.86
C TRP A 154 37.21 15.45 0.03
N SER A 155 38.07 15.07 -0.91
CA SER A 155 38.63 15.99 -1.90
C SER A 155 38.19 15.57 -3.31
N TRP A 156 37.63 16.51 -4.05
CA TRP A 156 37.35 16.37 -5.48
C TRP A 156 38.45 17.08 -6.26
N ASN A 157 39.12 16.36 -7.17
CA ASN A 157 40.09 16.93 -8.10
C ASN A 157 39.48 16.92 -9.50
N PRO A 158 39.31 18.07 -10.19
CA PRO A 158 38.92 18.07 -11.59
C PRO A 158 40.09 17.56 -12.46
N PRO A 159 39.84 16.74 -13.51
CA PRO A 159 40.89 16.40 -14.46
C PRO A 159 41.28 17.63 -15.27
N ALA A 160 42.58 17.91 -15.33
CA ALA A 160 43.13 18.98 -16.14
C ALA A 160 42.92 18.69 -17.64
N VAL A 161 42.13 19.52 -18.34
CA VAL A 161 42.22 19.69 -19.80
C VAL A 161 42.02 21.17 -20.17
N TYR A 162 43.14 21.79 -20.54
CA TYR A 162 43.36 22.72 -21.65
C TYR A 162 42.26 23.71 -22.06
N GLY A 163 42.51 24.96 -21.70
CA GLY A 163 42.36 26.15 -22.57
C GLY A 163 41.05 26.34 -23.30
N MET A 164 40.10 27.06 -22.68
CA MET A 164 39.11 27.87 -23.39
C MET A 164 38.69 29.07 -22.51
N ASN A 165 38.83 30.25 -23.10
CA ASN A 165 38.54 31.62 -22.66
C ASN A 165 37.61 31.80 -21.45
N CYS A 166 38.16 32.48 -20.43
CA CYS A 166 37.40 33.16 -19.38
C CYS A 166 36.39 34.15 -20.00
N ARG A 167 35.10 33.81 -19.99
CA ARG A 167 34.05 34.81 -19.75
C ARG A 167 33.76 34.80 -18.25
N LYS A 168 33.72 35.98 -17.64
CA LYS A 168 33.48 36.22 -16.21
C LYS A 168 32.40 35.28 -15.67
N TRP A 169 32.80 34.35 -14.82
CA TRP A 169 31.88 33.69 -13.92
C TRP A 169 31.43 34.74 -12.90
N VAL A 170 30.13 34.97 -12.84
CA VAL A 170 29.50 35.92 -11.92
C VAL A 170 29.78 35.43 -10.50
N THR A 171 30.58 36.17 -9.73
CA THR A 171 31.02 35.79 -8.36
C THR A 171 29.97 36.05 -7.27
N ALA A 172 28.82 36.63 -7.63
CA ALA A 172 27.62 36.75 -6.80
C ALA A 172 26.40 36.69 -7.74
N TRP A 173 25.56 35.67 -7.61
CA TRP A 173 24.37 35.55 -8.45
C TRP A 173 23.54 36.84 -8.35
N PRO A 174 23.12 37.45 -9.48
CA PRO A 174 22.42 38.71 -9.44
C PRO A 174 21.11 38.53 -8.65
N GLN A 175 20.77 39.50 -7.79
CA GLN A 175 19.44 39.54 -7.18
C GLN A 175 18.41 39.55 -8.31
N MET A 176 17.49 38.60 -8.28
CA MET A 176 16.42 38.50 -9.26
C MET A 176 15.37 39.56 -8.91
N ALA A 177 15.56 40.78 -9.41
CA ALA A 177 14.63 41.89 -9.21
C ALA A 177 14.15 42.42 -10.56
N GLY A 178 12.83 42.64 -10.70
CA GLY A 178 12.26 43.10 -11.96
C GLY A 178 10.78 43.41 -11.91
N MET A 179 10.25 43.89 -13.03
CA MET A 179 8.80 44.01 -13.25
C MET A 179 8.22 42.62 -13.49
N ALA A 180 7.14 42.29 -12.79
CA ALA A 180 6.36 41.09 -13.00
C ALA A 180 5.04 41.48 -13.69
N GLU A 181 4.73 40.87 -14.82
CA GLU A 181 3.34 40.79 -15.28
C GLU A 181 2.75 39.48 -14.80
N LEU A 182 1.81 39.58 -13.85
CA LEU A 182 1.12 38.44 -13.28
C LEU A 182 -0.16 38.19 -14.06
N SER A 183 -0.26 37.04 -14.72
CA SER A 183 -1.55 36.57 -15.20
C SER A 183 -2.29 35.91 -14.04
N VAL A 184 -3.30 36.61 -13.51
CA VAL A 184 -4.16 36.19 -12.40
C VAL A 184 -5.57 36.01 -12.95
N ASP A 185 -6.09 34.78 -12.91
CA ASP A 185 -7.45 34.44 -13.36
C ASP A 185 -7.77 34.96 -14.79
N GLY A 186 -6.76 35.00 -15.66
CA GLY A 186 -6.88 35.47 -17.05
C GLY A 186 -6.65 36.97 -17.27
N ASN A 187 -6.41 37.77 -16.22
CA ASN A 187 -6.10 39.20 -16.30
C ASN A 187 -4.63 39.48 -15.98
N LEU A 188 -4.02 40.47 -16.64
CA LEU A 188 -2.64 40.90 -16.36
C LEU A 188 -2.61 41.95 -15.23
N VAL A 189 -1.77 41.72 -14.23
CA VAL A 189 -1.53 42.62 -13.09
C VAL A 189 -0.03 42.92 -13.02
N ASN A 190 0.33 44.20 -13.00
CA ASN A 190 1.73 44.61 -12.85
C ASN A 190 2.16 44.52 -11.38
N GLY A 191 3.36 43.99 -11.16
CA GLY A 191 3.97 43.85 -9.84
C GLY A 191 5.49 43.93 -9.91
N THR A 192 6.13 43.78 -8.76
CA THR A 192 7.57 43.61 -8.62
C THR A 192 7.85 42.26 -7.99
N PHE A 193 8.99 41.67 -8.31
CA PHE A 193 9.51 40.52 -7.57
C PHE A 193 10.94 40.79 -7.16
N ALA A 194 11.33 40.23 -6.03
CA ALA A 194 12.71 40.18 -5.55
C ALA A 194 12.97 38.75 -5.07
N GLY A 195 14.12 38.18 -5.45
CA GLY A 195 14.43 36.82 -5.06
C GLY A 195 15.90 36.48 -5.14
N GLU A 196 16.21 35.30 -4.63
CA GLU A 196 17.55 34.74 -4.60
C GLU A 196 17.59 33.40 -5.32
N VAL A 197 18.70 33.16 -6.02
CA VAL A 197 19.04 31.84 -6.56
C VAL A 197 19.63 31.04 -5.40
N ILE A 198 18.94 29.98 -5.00
CA ILE A 198 19.34 29.07 -3.94
C ILE A 198 20.42 28.12 -4.44
N GLU A 199 20.24 27.59 -5.66
CA GLU A 199 21.15 26.63 -6.28
C GLU A 199 21.25 26.89 -7.78
N ALA A 200 22.44 26.71 -8.35
CA ALA A 200 22.70 26.83 -9.77
C ALA A 200 23.75 25.80 -10.21
N THR A 201 23.35 24.87 -11.08
CA THR A 201 24.17 23.74 -11.48
C THR A 201 24.32 23.68 -13.01
N PRO A 202 25.54 23.88 -13.56
CA PRO A 202 25.75 23.89 -15.00
C PRO A 202 25.69 22.47 -15.59
N SER A 203 25.17 22.35 -16.82
CA SER A 203 25.21 21.11 -17.59
C SER A 203 26.64 20.79 -18.05
N ALA A 204 26.92 19.51 -18.30
CA ALA A 204 28.25 19.04 -18.71
C ALA A 204 28.77 19.66 -20.02
N ASP A 205 27.86 20.14 -20.89
CA ASP A 205 28.18 20.83 -22.14
C ASP A 205 28.24 22.37 -21.99
N GLY A 206 27.97 22.90 -20.79
CA GLY A 206 27.98 24.34 -20.47
C GLY A 206 26.82 25.14 -21.07
N LYS A 207 25.91 24.50 -21.81
CA LYS A 207 24.82 25.18 -22.53
C LYS A 207 23.58 25.45 -21.69
N ARG A 208 23.42 24.74 -20.57
CA ARG A 208 22.30 24.93 -19.66
C ARG A 208 22.78 25.17 -18.24
N LEU A 209 21.97 25.90 -17.49
CA LEU A 209 22.15 26.10 -16.07
C LEU A 209 20.84 25.74 -15.37
N HIS A 210 20.85 24.66 -14.58
CA HIS A 210 19.72 24.32 -13.73
C HIS A 210 19.68 25.29 -12.55
N LEU A 211 18.51 25.87 -12.27
CA LEU A 211 18.32 26.90 -11.25
C LEU A 211 17.24 26.46 -10.26
N VAL A 212 17.50 26.71 -8.97
CA VAL A 212 16.51 26.70 -7.90
C VAL A 212 16.47 28.09 -7.28
N ALA A 213 15.29 28.70 -7.16
CA ALA A 213 15.14 30.07 -6.72
C ALA A 213 13.94 30.26 -5.78
N SER A 214 14.02 31.27 -4.92
CA SER A 214 12.91 31.76 -4.10
C SER A 214 12.60 33.22 -4.44
N TYR A 215 11.32 33.55 -4.56
CA TYR A 215 10.84 34.89 -4.90
C TYR A 215 9.83 35.40 -3.90
N ASP A 216 10.01 36.63 -3.45
CA ASP A 216 8.94 37.45 -2.89
C ASP A 216 8.36 38.35 -3.98
N ILE A 217 7.05 38.22 -4.20
CA ILE A 217 6.33 38.90 -5.28
C ILE A 217 5.30 39.83 -4.66
N THR A 218 5.25 41.08 -5.13
CA THR A 218 4.31 42.11 -4.71
C THR A 218 3.53 42.65 -5.90
N ALA A 219 2.20 42.57 -5.85
CA ALA A 219 1.31 43.09 -6.89
C ALA A 219 0.12 43.83 -6.27
N GLY A 220 0.12 45.15 -6.38
CA GLY A 220 -0.80 46.00 -5.61
C GLY A 220 -0.60 45.79 -4.10
N THR A 221 -1.67 45.42 -3.39
CA THR A 221 -1.62 45.11 -1.94
C THR A 221 -1.36 43.63 -1.63
N ARG A 222 -1.12 42.80 -2.64
CA ARG A 222 -0.98 41.34 -2.50
C ARG A 222 0.49 40.97 -2.53
N THR A 223 0.95 40.18 -1.56
CA THR A 223 2.33 39.68 -1.49
C THR A 223 2.35 38.17 -1.30
N PHE A 224 3.33 37.49 -1.90
CA PHE A 224 3.54 36.05 -1.73
C PHE A 224 4.98 35.62 -1.99
N THR A 225 5.38 34.52 -1.34
CA THR A 225 6.67 33.87 -1.55
C THR A 225 6.48 32.61 -2.38
N ALA A 226 7.30 32.37 -3.40
CA ALA A 226 7.28 31.16 -4.20
C ALA A 226 8.67 30.57 -4.38
N GLN A 227 8.77 29.24 -4.30
CA GLN A 227 9.97 28.50 -4.62
C GLN A 227 9.79 27.81 -5.97
N VAL A 228 10.77 27.94 -6.85
CA VAL A 228 10.74 27.39 -8.22
C VAL A 228 12.05 26.73 -8.60
N GLU A 229 11.98 25.85 -9.59
CA GLU A 229 13.13 25.19 -10.18
C GLU A 229 12.98 25.04 -11.70
N GLY A 230 14.08 24.96 -12.43
CA GLY A 230 14.08 24.72 -13.87
C GLY A 230 15.37 25.12 -14.56
N ASP A 231 15.42 24.97 -15.88
CA ASP A 231 16.64 25.19 -16.66
C ASP A 231 16.65 26.58 -17.32
N GLN A 232 17.82 27.22 -17.29
CA GLN A 232 18.21 28.33 -18.15
C GLN A 232 19.00 27.80 -19.35
N ASP A 233 18.71 28.35 -20.53
CA ASP A 233 19.55 28.27 -21.71
C ASP A 233 20.61 29.39 -21.66
N ASN A 234 21.89 29.03 -21.61
CA ASN A 234 23.00 29.99 -21.50
C ASN A 234 23.28 30.74 -22.81
N ASP A 235 22.89 30.19 -23.97
CA ASP A 235 23.10 30.82 -25.27
C ASP A 235 22.06 31.92 -25.51
N THR A 236 20.82 31.68 -25.08
CA THR A 236 19.70 32.62 -25.28
C THR A 236 19.33 33.45 -24.05
N GLY A 237 19.79 33.06 -22.86
CA GLY A 237 19.45 33.71 -21.60
C GLY A 237 18.02 33.44 -21.12
N ARG A 238 17.27 32.53 -21.75
CA ARG A 238 15.88 32.20 -21.39
C ARG A 238 15.81 31.14 -20.31
N SER A 239 14.88 31.29 -19.38
CA SER A 239 14.60 30.31 -18.33
C SER A 239 13.10 30.07 -18.18
N VAL A 240 12.71 28.82 -17.93
CA VAL A 240 11.35 28.47 -17.54
C VAL A 240 11.45 27.71 -16.23
N LEU A 241 10.98 28.35 -15.15
CA LEU A 241 11.01 27.79 -13.81
C LEU A 241 9.59 27.46 -13.36
N ILE A 242 9.42 26.33 -12.69
CA ILE A 242 8.13 25.84 -12.21
C ILE A 242 8.27 25.56 -10.72
N GLY A 243 7.23 25.88 -9.95
CA GLY A 243 7.22 25.55 -8.55
C GLY A 243 5.93 25.94 -7.87
N GLN A 244 6.01 26.28 -6.58
CA GLN A 244 4.84 26.53 -5.75
C GLN A 244 4.98 27.79 -4.91
N VAL A 245 3.85 28.46 -4.68
CA VAL A 245 3.76 29.54 -3.69
C VAL A 245 3.83 28.93 -2.30
N THR A 246 4.90 29.20 -1.56
CA THR A 246 5.17 28.66 -0.22
C THR A 246 4.49 29.47 0.87
N SER A 247 4.26 30.77 0.68
CA SER A 247 3.61 31.63 1.69
C SER A 247 2.90 32.84 1.07
N GLY A 248 1.98 33.47 1.81
CA GLY A 248 1.26 34.68 1.37
C GLY A 248 0.05 34.43 0.47
N TRP A 249 -0.31 35.42 -0.34
CA TRP A 249 -1.45 35.35 -1.26
C TRP A 249 -1.27 34.21 -2.27
N TYR A 250 -2.32 33.41 -2.51
CA TYR A 250 -2.24 32.23 -3.38
C TYR A 250 -1.26 31.13 -2.88
N SER A 251 -0.98 31.06 -1.57
CA SER A 251 -0.20 29.94 -0.99
C SER A 251 -0.76 28.57 -1.40
N GLY A 252 0.15 27.70 -1.84
CA GLY A 252 -0.18 26.42 -2.46
C GLY A 252 -0.65 26.52 -3.91
N ALA A 253 -0.48 27.64 -4.62
CA ALA A 253 -0.68 27.70 -6.07
C ALA A 253 0.56 27.18 -6.82
N HIS A 254 0.37 26.63 -8.01
CA HIS A 254 1.49 26.38 -8.92
C HIS A 254 1.87 27.69 -9.59
N VAL A 255 3.17 27.93 -9.65
CA VAL A 255 3.73 29.07 -10.34
C VAL A 255 4.59 28.57 -11.50
N ARG A 256 4.45 29.24 -12.63
CA ARG A 256 5.36 29.10 -13.76
C ARG A 256 5.92 30.46 -14.08
N ALA A 257 7.22 30.60 -13.89
CA ALA A 257 7.93 31.82 -14.14
C ALA A 257 8.78 31.67 -15.40
N GLU A 258 8.59 32.57 -16.36
CA GLU A 258 9.44 32.64 -17.55
C GLU A 258 10.31 33.88 -17.46
N TYR A 259 11.63 33.68 -17.59
CA TYR A 259 12.62 34.75 -17.48
C TYR A 259 13.46 34.87 -18.74
N GLN A 260 13.93 36.09 -18.99
CA GLN A 260 14.93 36.44 -19.98
C GLN A 260 16.02 37.26 -19.29
N LEU A 261 17.24 36.77 -19.31
CA LEU A 261 18.42 37.51 -18.86
C LEU A 261 18.69 38.66 -19.85
N THR A 262 18.83 39.88 -19.33
CA THR A 262 19.11 41.09 -20.10
C THR A 262 20.08 42.01 -19.32
N THR A 263 20.46 43.15 -19.91
CA THR A 263 21.27 44.20 -19.25
C THR A 263 20.39 45.36 -18.85
N CYS A 264 20.29 45.65 -17.54
CA CYS A 264 19.63 46.84 -17.01
C CYS A 264 20.65 47.95 -16.80
N ASP A 265 20.26 49.20 -17.06
CA ASP A 265 21.06 50.41 -16.83
C ASP A 265 22.48 50.40 -17.44
N GLY A 266 22.66 49.62 -18.51
CA GLY A 266 23.87 49.59 -19.34
C GLY A 266 25.07 48.86 -18.73
N HIS A 267 24.99 48.38 -17.49
CA HIS A 267 26.15 47.83 -16.78
C HIS A 267 25.90 46.52 -16.03
N ASP A 268 24.69 46.27 -15.51
CA ASP A 268 24.43 45.10 -14.66
C ASP A 268 23.44 44.10 -15.28
N PRO A 269 23.73 42.78 -15.22
CA PRO A 269 22.82 41.75 -15.69
C PRO A 269 21.60 41.65 -14.77
N CYS A 270 20.40 41.74 -15.34
CA CYS A 270 19.14 41.65 -14.63
C CYS A 270 18.20 40.66 -15.32
N TRP A 271 17.27 40.11 -14.56
CA TRP A 271 16.28 39.16 -15.05
C TRP A 271 14.94 39.86 -15.24
N VAL A 272 14.45 39.89 -16.47
CA VAL A 272 13.10 40.37 -16.79
C VAL A 272 12.25 39.18 -17.18
N GLY A 273 11.09 39.02 -16.56
CA GLY A 273 10.26 37.85 -16.76
C GLY A 273 8.82 38.09 -16.35
N TYR A 274 7.95 37.17 -16.76
CA TYR A 274 6.56 37.17 -16.32
C TYR A 274 6.29 35.91 -15.51
N ILE A 275 5.38 36.03 -14.54
CA ILE A 275 5.02 34.96 -13.64
C ILE A 275 3.56 34.60 -13.89
N ARG A 276 3.30 33.39 -14.36
CA ARG A 276 1.93 32.86 -14.47
C ARG A 276 1.61 32.05 -13.23
N LEU A 277 0.50 32.41 -12.59
CA LEU A 277 -0.05 31.62 -11.50
C LEU A 277 -1.14 30.70 -12.07
N ALA A 278 -1.00 29.41 -11.82
CA ALA A 278 -2.06 28.44 -12.01
C ALA A 278 -2.56 28.02 -10.63
N ALA A 279 -3.83 28.29 -10.36
CA ALA A 279 -4.43 27.83 -9.11
C ALA A 279 -4.44 26.29 -9.08
N MET A 280 -3.99 25.69 -7.98
CA MET A 280 -4.11 24.24 -7.81
C MET A 280 -5.58 23.86 -7.73
N PRO A 281 -6.04 22.83 -8.48
CA PRO A 281 -7.42 22.38 -8.39
C PRO A 281 -7.73 21.87 -6.99
N ALA A 282 -8.98 22.05 -6.56
CA ALA A 282 -9.46 21.48 -5.32
C ALA A 282 -9.28 19.95 -5.31
N THR A 283 -8.84 19.40 -4.18
CA THR A 283 -8.73 17.95 -3.95
C THR A 283 -9.40 17.62 -2.63
N ILE A 284 -10.25 16.59 -2.60
CA ILE A 284 -10.90 16.11 -1.37
C ILE A 284 -10.04 15.02 -0.74
N LYS A 285 -9.74 15.15 0.55
CA LYS A 285 -9.01 14.14 1.32
C LYS A 285 -10.00 13.09 1.86
N PRO A 286 -9.70 11.78 1.69
CA PRO A 286 -10.51 10.74 2.30
C PRO A 286 -10.56 10.89 3.82
N SER A 287 -11.71 10.59 4.42
CA SER A 287 -11.93 10.75 5.87
C SER A 287 -13.08 9.87 6.34
N THR A 288 -13.02 9.39 7.58
CA THR A 288 -14.10 8.64 8.21
C THR A 288 -15.33 9.50 8.53
N ALA A 289 -15.19 10.83 8.50
CA ALA A 289 -16.30 11.77 8.60
C ALA A 289 -17.10 11.88 7.28
N PHE A 290 -16.62 11.26 6.19
CA PHE A 290 -17.29 11.21 4.91
C PHE A 290 -17.24 9.81 4.30
N GLN A 291 -18.09 8.93 4.82
CA GLN A 291 -18.19 7.53 4.43
C GLN A 291 -19.64 7.05 4.50
N HIS A 292 -19.96 5.91 3.89
CA HIS A 292 -21.27 5.27 4.03
C HIS A 292 -21.61 5.08 5.53
N THR A 293 -22.83 5.44 5.90
CA THR A 293 -23.32 5.32 7.27
C THR A 293 -24.82 5.09 7.28
N ALA A 294 -25.29 4.54 8.38
CA ALA A 294 -26.69 4.46 8.74
C ALA A 294 -26.93 5.24 10.04
N VAL A 295 -28.18 5.67 10.24
CA VAL A 295 -28.61 6.40 11.43
C VAL A 295 -30.05 6.00 11.76
N HIS A 296 -30.40 5.86 13.04
CA HIS A 296 -31.79 5.62 13.41
C HIS A 296 -32.68 6.80 13.06
N LEU A 297 -33.94 6.52 12.73
CA LEU A 297 -34.99 7.51 12.56
C LEU A 297 -34.96 8.56 13.69
N ASN A 298 -35.11 9.83 13.32
CA ASN A 298 -35.13 10.99 14.21
C ASN A 298 -33.80 11.30 14.94
N ARG A 299 -32.70 10.58 14.65
CA ARG A 299 -31.37 10.90 15.19
C ARG A 299 -30.59 11.80 14.23
N SER A 300 -29.59 12.49 14.75
CA SER A 300 -28.72 13.37 13.95
C SER A 300 -27.61 12.59 13.25
N SER A 301 -27.25 13.01 12.04
CA SER A 301 -26.06 12.56 11.31
C SER A 301 -25.34 13.74 10.67
N SER A 302 -24.07 13.58 10.34
CA SER A 302 -23.30 14.61 9.64
C SER A 302 -22.26 14.02 8.71
N PHE A 303 -22.04 14.72 7.60
CA PHE A 303 -20.96 14.47 6.66
C PHE A 303 -20.01 15.66 6.67
N SER A 304 -18.70 15.43 6.78
CA SER A 304 -17.71 16.50 6.77
C SER A 304 -16.57 16.18 5.82
N VAL A 305 -16.23 17.13 4.95
CA VAL A 305 -15.11 17.00 4.01
C VAL A 305 -13.95 17.91 4.35
N THR A 306 -12.75 17.40 4.10
CA THR A 306 -11.51 18.18 4.12
C THR A 306 -11.03 18.32 2.69
N ALA A 307 -10.95 19.56 2.18
CA ALA A 307 -10.41 19.84 0.86
C ALA A 307 -9.13 20.65 0.94
N THR A 308 -8.19 20.38 0.04
CA THR A 308 -6.93 21.11 -0.16
C THR A 308 -6.93 21.78 -1.54
N GLY A 309 -6.14 22.84 -1.70
CA GLY A 309 -6.06 23.64 -2.93
C GLY A 309 -6.10 25.14 -2.61
N VAL A 310 -6.02 25.97 -3.65
CA VAL A 310 -5.97 27.43 -3.50
C VAL A 310 -7.32 27.97 -3.04
N PRO A 311 -7.41 28.77 -1.96
CA PRO A 311 -8.66 29.43 -1.54
C PRO A 311 -9.03 30.62 -2.46
N PRO A 312 -10.29 31.09 -2.47
CA PRO A 312 -11.42 30.61 -1.67
C PRO A 312 -11.99 29.29 -2.19
N MET A 313 -12.40 28.43 -1.26
CA MET A 313 -13.12 27.20 -1.57
C MET A 313 -14.62 27.40 -1.39
N THR A 314 -15.40 26.92 -2.34
CA THR A 314 -16.85 26.87 -2.27
C THR A 314 -17.29 25.41 -2.28
N TYR A 315 -18.38 25.11 -1.58
CA TYR A 315 -18.92 23.76 -1.44
C TYR A 315 -20.38 23.79 -1.88
N GLN A 316 -20.83 22.71 -2.51
CA GLN A 316 -22.24 22.49 -2.81
C GLN A 316 -22.55 21.01 -2.56
N TRP A 317 -23.37 20.74 -1.54
CA TRP A 317 -23.82 19.38 -1.25
C TRP A 317 -24.91 18.95 -2.22
N ARG A 318 -24.88 17.68 -2.61
CA ARG A 318 -25.85 17.02 -3.47
C ARG A 318 -26.36 15.75 -2.82
N ARG A 319 -27.62 15.39 -3.08
CA ARG A 319 -28.20 14.10 -2.73
C ARG A 319 -28.74 13.45 -4.00
N ASP A 320 -28.31 12.22 -4.26
CA ASP A 320 -28.68 11.44 -5.46
C ASP A 320 -28.49 12.25 -6.77
N GLY A 321 -27.40 13.02 -6.83
CA GLY A 321 -27.04 13.86 -7.98
C GLY A 321 -27.71 15.24 -8.05
N VAL A 322 -28.64 15.56 -7.14
CA VAL A 322 -29.37 16.84 -7.12
C VAL A 322 -28.82 17.77 -6.03
N ASP A 323 -28.60 19.04 -6.36
CA ASP A 323 -28.14 20.06 -5.41
C ASP A 323 -29.11 20.23 -4.23
N LEU A 324 -28.56 20.30 -3.01
CA LEU A 324 -29.28 20.68 -1.80
C LEU A 324 -29.17 22.20 -1.61
N PRO A 325 -30.25 22.97 -1.81
CA PRO A 325 -30.19 24.43 -1.78
C PRO A 325 -29.65 24.97 -0.45
N GLY A 326 -28.72 25.92 -0.52
CA GLY A 326 -28.14 26.58 0.65
C GLY A 326 -27.21 25.71 1.51
N ARG A 327 -26.94 24.45 1.11
CA ARG A 327 -25.97 23.58 1.79
C ARG A 327 -24.58 23.77 1.20
N THR A 328 -23.90 24.81 1.65
CA THR A 328 -22.58 25.24 1.13
C THR A 328 -21.44 25.24 2.15
N ASN A 329 -21.68 24.71 3.35
CA ASN A 329 -20.66 24.55 4.38
C ASN A 329 -19.81 23.28 4.15
N ARG A 330 -18.60 23.24 4.74
CA ARG A 330 -17.74 22.04 4.77
C ARG A 330 -18.38 20.82 5.41
N THR A 331 -19.31 21.06 6.34
CA THR A 331 -20.05 20.04 7.06
C THR A 331 -21.53 20.15 6.74
N LEU A 332 -22.13 19.05 6.26
CA LEU A 332 -23.56 18.88 6.15
C LEU A 332 -24.08 18.22 7.42
N THR A 333 -25.02 18.88 8.11
CA THR A 333 -25.68 18.32 9.29
C THR A 333 -27.14 18.01 8.98
N ILE A 334 -27.55 16.80 9.34
CA ILE A 334 -28.93 16.32 9.29
C ILE A 334 -29.35 16.18 10.75
N SER A 335 -30.10 17.16 11.27
CA SER A 335 -30.41 17.24 12.70
C SER A 335 -31.38 16.16 13.17
N SER A 336 -32.28 15.72 12.29
CA SER A 336 -33.26 14.67 12.57
C SER A 336 -33.52 13.89 11.29
N ALA A 337 -32.83 12.76 11.12
CA ALA A 337 -32.87 11.97 9.90
C ALA A 337 -34.24 11.32 9.69
N GLN A 338 -34.79 11.51 8.48
CA GLN A 338 -36.06 10.95 8.02
C GLN A 338 -35.83 9.96 6.87
N PRO A 339 -36.79 9.08 6.53
CA PRO A 339 -36.67 8.19 5.37
C PRO A 339 -36.39 8.94 4.06
N ALA A 340 -36.95 10.15 3.91
CA ALA A 340 -36.71 11.02 2.77
C ALA A 340 -35.28 11.60 2.70
N ASP A 341 -34.49 11.47 3.76
CA ASP A 341 -33.08 11.85 3.81
C ASP A 341 -32.14 10.76 3.30
N GLU A 342 -32.63 9.54 3.09
CA GLU A 342 -31.80 8.49 2.51
C GLU A 342 -31.33 8.86 1.11
N GLY A 343 -30.06 8.57 0.82
CA GLY A 343 -29.45 8.98 -0.44
C GLY A 343 -27.95 8.80 -0.50
N ASP A 344 -27.42 8.86 -1.72
CA ASP A 344 -26.00 9.01 -1.96
C ASP A 344 -25.65 10.50 -1.94
N TYR A 345 -24.92 10.91 -0.92
CA TYR A 345 -24.46 12.29 -0.75
C TYR A 345 -23.11 12.48 -1.43
N THR A 346 -23.02 13.51 -2.28
CA THR A 346 -21.75 13.99 -2.83
C THR A 346 -21.59 15.47 -2.51
N VAL A 347 -20.35 15.94 -2.54
CA VAL A 347 -20.07 17.38 -2.45
C VAL A 347 -19.21 17.81 -3.62
N GLU A 348 -19.66 18.84 -4.32
CA GLU A 348 -18.84 19.57 -5.28
C GLU A 348 -18.02 20.60 -4.51
N VAL A 349 -16.70 20.55 -4.66
CA VAL A 349 -15.77 21.54 -4.12
C VAL A 349 -15.12 22.27 -5.28
N ARG A 350 -15.28 23.60 -5.29
CA ARG A 350 -14.76 24.47 -6.35
C ARG A 350 -13.82 25.51 -5.77
N ASN A 351 -12.74 25.75 -6.50
CA ASN A 351 -11.83 26.86 -6.29
C ASN A 351 -11.39 27.45 -7.64
N PRO A 352 -10.56 28.52 -7.69
CA PRO A 352 -10.11 29.10 -8.96
C PRO A 352 -9.36 28.10 -9.87
N GLY A 353 -8.79 27.03 -9.32
CA GLY A 353 -8.04 26.02 -10.06
C GLY A 353 -8.89 24.93 -10.70
N GLY A 354 -10.17 24.83 -10.32
CA GLY A 354 -11.08 23.85 -10.88
C GLY A 354 -12.13 23.35 -9.90
N THR A 355 -12.68 22.19 -10.22
CA THR A 355 -13.79 21.59 -9.47
C THR A 355 -13.54 20.10 -9.31
N VAL A 356 -13.81 19.60 -8.12
CA VAL A 356 -13.79 18.17 -7.80
C VAL A 356 -15.11 17.78 -7.16
N ILE A 357 -15.64 16.62 -7.56
CA ILE A 357 -16.82 16.03 -6.94
C ILE A 357 -16.35 14.83 -6.12
N SER A 358 -16.82 14.74 -4.87
CA SER A 358 -16.48 13.62 -4.01
C SER A 358 -17.06 12.30 -4.54
N PRO A 359 -16.46 11.14 -4.19
CA PRO A 359 -17.19 9.88 -4.24
C PRO A 359 -18.49 9.95 -3.42
N PRO A 360 -19.52 9.13 -3.73
CA PRO A 360 -20.76 9.12 -2.97
C PRO A 360 -20.58 8.50 -1.58
N ALA A 361 -21.14 9.14 -0.56
CA ALA A 361 -21.33 8.58 0.77
C ALA A 361 -22.82 8.33 1.00
N ARG A 362 -23.20 7.08 1.24
CA ARG A 362 -24.61 6.71 1.44
C ARG A 362 -25.04 7.02 2.86
N LEU A 363 -26.18 7.70 3.02
CA LEU A 363 -26.95 7.71 4.25
C LEU A 363 -28.09 6.72 4.15
N ALA A 364 -28.10 5.73 5.04
CA ALA A 364 -29.26 4.89 5.31
C ALA A 364 -29.97 5.39 6.58
N VAL A 365 -31.28 5.36 6.58
CA VAL A 365 -32.09 5.67 7.77
C VAL A 365 -32.79 4.37 8.17
N VAL A 366 -32.54 3.93 9.39
CA VAL A 366 -33.02 2.63 9.89
C VAL A 366 -34.13 2.84 10.94
N PRO A 367 -35.01 1.84 11.15
CA PRO A 367 -36.01 1.86 12.20
C PRO A 367 -35.39 2.15 13.58
N PRO A 368 -36.14 2.76 14.52
CA PRO A 368 -35.71 2.92 15.90
C PRO A 368 -35.49 1.57 16.59
N THR A 369 -34.63 1.52 17.61
CA THR A 369 -34.30 0.30 18.38
C THR A 369 -35.54 -0.45 18.92
N ALA A 370 -36.65 0.26 19.18
CA ALA A 370 -37.90 -0.33 19.65
C ALA A 370 -38.60 -1.27 18.64
N GLU A 371 -38.31 -1.15 17.34
CA GLU A 371 -38.88 -2.02 16.31
C GLU A 371 -38.13 -3.35 16.15
N TYR A 372 -37.00 -3.51 16.85
CA TYR A 372 -36.23 -4.75 16.89
C TYR A 372 -36.67 -5.60 18.08
N LEU A 373 -37.45 -6.64 17.80
CA LEU A 373 -38.13 -7.43 18.82
C LEU A 373 -37.19 -8.46 19.45
N LYS A 374 -36.97 -8.37 20.76
CA LYS A 374 -36.30 -9.40 21.54
C LYS A 374 -37.25 -10.58 21.77
N ARG A 375 -36.81 -11.78 21.41
CA ARG A 375 -37.54 -13.04 21.57
C ARG A 375 -36.61 -14.15 22.06
N ASN A 376 -37.20 -15.28 22.43
CA ASN A 376 -36.48 -16.50 22.77
C ASN A 376 -37.01 -17.66 21.91
N PHE A 377 -36.12 -18.55 21.53
CA PHE A 377 -36.47 -19.83 20.92
C PHE A 377 -35.89 -20.97 21.76
N THR A 378 -36.67 -22.01 21.97
CA THR A 378 -36.23 -23.22 22.67
C THR A 378 -36.44 -24.40 21.74
N ASN A 379 -35.37 -25.13 21.44
CA ASN A 379 -35.47 -26.29 20.55
C ASN A 379 -35.99 -27.53 21.29
N THR A 380 -36.19 -28.62 20.56
CA THR A 380 -36.69 -29.89 21.12
C THR A 380 -35.76 -30.51 22.17
N ALA A 381 -34.47 -30.13 22.17
CA ALA A 381 -33.50 -30.52 23.18
C ALA A 381 -33.54 -29.65 24.45
N GLY A 382 -34.46 -28.69 24.55
CA GLY A 382 -34.63 -27.80 25.69
C GLY A 382 -33.54 -26.72 25.82
N VAL A 383 -32.66 -26.58 24.84
CA VAL A 383 -31.67 -25.50 24.80
C VAL A 383 -32.42 -24.21 24.42
N ARG A 384 -32.05 -23.06 24.98
CA ARG A 384 -32.64 -21.74 24.66
C ARG A 384 -31.63 -20.90 23.87
N ILE A 385 -32.10 -20.21 22.83
CA ILE A 385 -31.36 -19.13 22.18
C ILE A 385 -32.19 -17.84 22.21
N PRO A 386 -31.70 -16.79 22.88
CA PRO A 386 -32.20 -15.43 22.73
C PRO A 386 -31.92 -14.93 21.31
N TYR A 387 -32.81 -14.13 20.76
CA TYR A 387 -32.58 -13.47 19.48
C TYR A 387 -33.33 -12.15 19.38
N VAL A 388 -32.86 -11.30 18.47
CA VAL A 388 -33.56 -10.10 18.02
C VAL A 388 -34.04 -10.32 16.60
N ILE A 389 -35.26 -9.88 16.29
CA ILE A 389 -35.82 -9.95 14.94
C ILE A 389 -36.42 -8.61 14.53
N HIS A 390 -36.14 -8.20 13.30
CA HIS A 390 -36.87 -7.14 12.62
C HIS A 390 -37.69 -7.77 11.49
N VAL A 391 -38.99 -7.52 11.52
CA VAL A 391 -39.94 -7.90 10.48
C VAL A 391 -40.42 -6.61 9.82
N PRO A 392 -40.50 -6.54 8.48
CA PRO A 392 -41.01 -5.36 7.79
C PRO A 392 -42.38 -4.93 8.34
N ALA A 393 -42.57 -3.64 8.63
CA ALA A 393 -43.81 -3.13 9.25
C ALA A 393 -45.09 -3.47 8.45
N ASN A 394 -44.95 -3.64 7.14
CA ASN A 394 -46.00 -4.02 6.19
C ASN A 394 -45.81 -5.47 5.68
N TYR A 395 -45.40 -6.39 6.55
CA TYR A 395 -45.31 -7.81 6.22
C TYR A 395 -46.64 -8.34 5.67
N ASP A 396 -46.57 -8.95 4.49
CA ASP A 396 -47.67 -9.57 3.77
C ASP A 396 -47.40 -11.08 3.64
N PRO A 397 -48.18 -11.95 4.28
CA PRO A 397 -47.96 -13.39 4.21
C PRO A 397 -48.09 -13.97 2.78
N ALA A 398 -48.65 -13.23 1.82
CA ALA A 398 -48.68 -13.64 0.41
C ALA A 398 -47.33 -13.41 -0.31
N ARG A 399 -46.46 -12.55 0.22
CA ARG A 399 -45.13 -12.25 -0.33
C ARG A 399 -44.06 -13.14 0.30
N ARG A 400 -43.07 -13.55 -0.51
CA ARG A 400 -41.86 -14.22 -0.04
C ARG A 400 -40.75 -13.23 0.31
N TYR A 401 -40.16 -13.37 1.49
CA TYR A 401 -39.12 -12.48 2.00
C TYR A 401 -37.75 -13.17 2.11
N PRO A 402 -36.64 -12.51 1.73
CA PRO A 402 -35.32 -12.94 2.17
C PRO A 402 -35.21 -12.95 3.69
N LEU A 403 -34.24 -13.73 4.20
CA LEU A 403 -33.83 -13.68 5.59
C LEU A 403 -32.31 -13.43 5.68
N VAL A 404 -31.91 -12.47 6.51
CA VAL A 404 -30.49 -12.27 6.87
C VAL A 404 -30.32 -12.66 8.33
N CYS A 405 -29.47 -13.66 8.58
CA CYS A 405 -29.04 -14.06 9.92
C CYS A 405 -27.68 -13.46 10.22
N PHE A 406 -27.46 -12.87 11.39
CA PHE A 406 -26.16 -12.33 11.78
C PHE A 406 -25.63 -12.99 13.05
N LEU A 407 -24.32 -13.25 13.14
CA LEU A 407 -23.66 -13.76 14.35
C LEU A 407 -22.68 -12.71 14.90
N HIS A 408 -22.88 -12.29 16.14
CA HIS A 408 -22.03 -11.29 16.79
C HIS A 408 -20.65 -11.83 17.20
N GLY A 409 -19.73 -10.90 17.46
CA GLY A 409 -18.40 -11.18 17.99
C GLY A 409 -18.38 -11.49 19.49
N SER A 410 -17.17 -11.58 20.05
CA SER A 410 -17.00 -11.65 21.50
C SER A 410 -17.41 -10.34 22.17
N GLY A 411 -17.84 -10.40 23.43
CA GLY A 411 -18.27 -9.22 24.20
C GLY A 411 -19.74 -8.83 24.03
N TRP A 412 -20.51 -9.59 23.23
CA TRP A 412 -21.97 -9.49 23.21
C TRP A 412 -22.60 -10.81 23.64
N ASP A 413 -23.71 -10.69 24.36
CA ASP A 413 -24.57 -11.78 24.81
C ASP A 413 -25.97 -11.22 25.10
N GLU A 414 -26.87 -12.05 25.61
CA GLU A 414 -28.26 -11.72 25.88
C GLU A 414 -28.49 -10.52 26.84
N SER A 415 -27.50 -10.16 27.65
CA SER A 415 -27.54 -8.96 28.52
C SER A 415 -27.42 -7.66 27.73
N THR A 416 -26.87 -7.73 26.51
CA THR A 416 -26.70 -6.58 25.63
C THR A 416 -27.93 -6.29 24.78
N LEU A 417 -28.96 -7.15 24.80
CA LEU A 417 -30.12 -7.00 23.92
C LEU A 417 -31.14 -5.94 24.39
N PRO A 418 -31.80 -5.21 23.46
CA PRO A 418 -31.49 -5.10 22.03
C PRO A 418 -30.38 -4.08 21.71
N ALA A 419 -30.01 -3.25 22.69
CA ALA A 419 -29.15 -2.08 22.54
C ALA A 419 -27.80 -2.39 21.86
N GLY A 420 -27.12 -3.47 22.25
CA GLY A 420 -25.73 -3.75 21.88
C GLY A 420 -25.44 -3.64 20.38
N PHE A 421 -26.34 -4.12 19.53
CA PHE A 421 -26.13 -4.16 18.08
C PHE A 421 -27.22 -3.45 17.28
N ALA A 422 -28.45 -3.35 17.81
CA ALA A 422 -29.44 -2.48 17.19
C ALA A 422 -28.93 -1.04 17.16
N ASP A 423 -28.13 -0.62 18.16
CA ASP A 423 -27.50 0.71 18.22
C ASP A 423 -26.28 0.87 17.29
N TRP A 424 -25.97 -0.13 16.47
CA TRP A 424 -25.02 -0.02 15.36
C TRP A 424 -25.78 0.00 14.03
N PRO A 425 -26.39 1.15 13.65
CA PRO A 425 -27.16 1.29 12.42
C PRO A 425 -26.51 0.68 11.20
N ASN A 426 -25.16 0.76 11.11
CA ASN A 426 -24.45 0.31 9.92
C ASN A 426 -24.60 -1.18 9.67
N VAL A 427 -24.78 -1.97 10.73
CA VAL A 427 -24.92 -3.42 10.62
C VAL A 427 -26.36 -3.82 10.34
N VAL A 428 -27.32 -2.99 10.74
CA VAL A 428 -28.74 -3.12 10.39
C VAL A 428 -29.12 -2.30 9.15
N ALA A 429 -28.16 -1.89 8.31
CA ALA A 429 -28.48 -1.12 7.09
C ALA A 429 -29.41 -1.88 6.11
N VAL A 430 -29.48 -3.22 6.22
CA VAL A 430 -30.46 -4.06 5.53
C VAL A 430 -31.92 -3.79 5.96
N THR A 431 -32.14 -3.17 7.12
CA THR A 431 -33.46 -2.75 7.60
C THR A 431 -33.79 -1.29 7.25
N SER A 432 -32.90 -0.60 6.53
CA SER A 432 -33.13 0.78 6.11
C SER A 432 -34.42 0.96 5.31
N TYR A 433 -35.08 2.12 5.43
CA TYR A 433 -36.37 2.34 4.76
C TYR A 433 -36.28 2.17 3.24
N ARG A 434 -35.20 2.63 2.60
CA ARG A 434 -34.92 2.48 1.17
C ARG A 434 -34.75 1.00 0.79
N GLN A 435 -34.04 0.21 1.61
CA GLN A 435 -33.91 -1.24 1.37
C GLN A 435 -35.27 -1.93 1.52
N GLN A 436 -36.01 -1.64 2.59
CA GLN A 436 -37.29 -2.26 2.88
C GLN A 436 -38.38 -1.90 1.85
N ALA A 437 -38.31 -0.71 1.26
CA ALA A 437 -39.18 -0.31 0.15
C ALA A 437 -38.86 -1.05 -1.16
N THR A 438 -37.58 -1.38 -1.40
CA THR A 438 -37.12 -1.97 -2.67
C THR A 438 -37.20 -3.50 -2.65
N ASP A 439 -36.56 -4.13 -1.65
CA ASP A 439 -36.58 -5.57 -1.42
C ASP A 439 -36.66 -5.82 0.10
N PRO A 440 -37.88 -5.85 0.68
CA PRO A 440 -38.09 -6.04 2.11
C PRO A 440 -37.54 -7.37 2.57
N VAL A 441 -36.83 -7.35 3.69
CA VAL A 441 -36.07 -8.46 4.24
C VAL A 441 -36.33 -8.60 5.74
N ILE A 442 -36.44 -9.84 6.19
CA ILE A 442 -36.48 -10.17 7.61
C ILE A 442 -35.03 -10.31 8.11
N MET A 443 -34.70 -9.59 9.17
CA MET A 443 -33.37 -9.64 9.79
C MET A 443 -33.50 -10.35 11.13
N VAL A 444 -32.71 -11.40 11.35
CA VAL A 444 -32.62 -12.11 12.62
C VAL A 444 -31.20 -12.09 13.15
N TRP A 445 -31.09 -11.89 14.46
CA TRP A 445 -29.84 -11.83 15.18
C TRP A 445 -29.92 -12.74 16.40
N PRO A 446 -29.53 -14.02 16.27
CA PRO A 446 -29.33 -14.90 17.41
C PRO A 446 -28.23 -14.36 18.32
N THR A 447 -28.34 -14.63 19.61
CA THR A 447 -27.42 -14.09 20.61
C THR A 447 -27.00 -15.17 21.58
N LEU A 448 -25.71 -15.20 21.91
CA LEU A 448 -25.16 -16.10 22.93
C LEU A 448 -25.85 -15.84 24.27
N ARG A 449 -26.12 -16.90 25.04
CA ARG A 449 -26.56 -16.76 26.43
C ARG A 449 -25.38 -16.33 27.30
N LEU A 450 -25.68 -15.83 28.49
CA LEU A 450 -24.64 -15.54 29.50
C LEU A 450 -23.76 -16.75 29.85
N SER A 451 -24.29 -17.97 29.67
CA SER A 451 -23.56 -19.21 29.91
C SER A 451 -22.72 -19.69 28.73
N ASP A 452 -22.89 -19.11 27.55
CA ASP A 452 -22.18 -19.54 26.34
C ASP A 452 -20.94 -18.67 26.14
N SER A 453 -19.78 -19.30 25.94
CA SER A 453 -18.51 -18.60 25.68
C SER A 453 -18.19 -18.46 24.19
N ASP A 454 -18.86 -19.22 23.34
CA ASP A 454 -18.59 -19.32 21.90
C ASP A 454 -19.80 -19.78 21.07
N TRP A 455 -19.68 -19.63 19.75
CA TRP A 455 -20.59 -20.24 18.77
C TRP A 455 -20.31 -21.73 18.61
N SER A 456 -20.44 -22.49 19.70
CA SER A 456 -20.18 -23.93 19.72
C SER A 456 -21.11 -24.70 18.76
N PRO A 457 -20.74 -25.91 18.32
CA PRO A 457 -21.62 -26.74 17.48
C PRO A 457 -23.00 -27.03 18.08
N ALA A 458 -23.16 -26.97 19.41
CA ALA A 458 -24.46 -27.12 20.06
C ALA A 458 -25.34 -25.87 19.89
N VAL A 459 -24.74 -24.69 20.10
CA VAL A 459 -25.42 -23.40 19.91
C VAL A 459 -25.80 -23.20 18.43
N LEU A 460 -24.90 -23.55 17.50
CA LEU A 460 -25.14 -23.40 16.06
C LEU A 460 -26.27 -24.31 15.55
N ARG A 461 -26.39 -25.54 16.06
CA ARG A 461 -27.55 -26.39 15.75
C ARG A 461 -28.86 -25.72 16.17
N GLN A 462 -28.86 -25.06 17.32
CA GLN A 462 -30.02 -24.31 17.75
C GLN A 462 -30.29 -23.07 16.89
N VAL A 463 -29.25 -22.39 16.38
CA VAL A 463 -29.44 -21.34 15.38
C VAL A 463 -30.16 -21.89 14.14
N LEU A 464 -29.74 -23.06 13.64
CA LEU A 464 -30.39 -23.69 12.49
C LEU A 464 -31.85 -24.07 12.79
N ASP A 465 -32.13 -24.63 13.97
CA ASP A 465 -33.50 -24.94 14.43
C ASP A 465 -34.36 -23.67 14.50
N LEU A 466 -33.79 -22.54 14.96
CA LEU A 466 -34.47 -21.24 14.98
C LEU A 466 -34.79 -20.77 13.55
N LEU A 467 -33.84 -20.89 12.61
CA LEU A 467 -34.06 -20.49 11.21
C LEU A 467 -35.17 -21.34 10.56
N ASP A 468 -35.24 -22.63 10.87
CA ASP A 468 -36.29 -23.51 10.39
C ASP A 468 -37.65 -23.16 11.00
N ALA A 469 -37.69 -22.81 12.30
CA ALA A 469 -38.89 -22.33 12.97
C ALA A 469 -39.39 -21.00 12.39
N LEU A 470 -38.50 -20.06 12.09
CA LEU A 470 -38.85 -18.80 11.43
C LEU A 470 -39.37 -19.01 10.00
N ALA A 471 -38.84 -20.00 9.28
CA ALA A 471 -39.36 -20.38 7.96
C ALA A 471 -40.76 -21.01 8.02
N ALA A 472 -41.16 -21.54 9.17
CA ALA A 472 -42.53 -21.98 9.41
C ALA A 472 -43.45 -20.84 9.89
N GLU A 473 -42.92 -19.84 10.60
CA GLU A 473 -43.67 -18.67 11.10
C GLU A 473 -43.92 -17.62 10.00
N TYR A 474 -42.93 -17.41 9.11
CA TYR A 474 -42.97 -16.38 8.05
C TYR A 474 -42.86 -17.01 6.66
N ASN A 475 -43.44 -16.37 5.65
CA ASN A 475 -43.31 -16.75 4.24
C ASN A 475 -41.93 -16.34 3.72
N LEU A 476 -40.91 -17.12 4.07
CA LEU A 476 -39.52 -16.87 3.68
C LEU A 476 -39.23 -17.45 2.29
N ASP A 477 -38.37 -16.79 1.53
CA ASP A 477 -37.83 -17.29 0.28
C ASP A 477 -36.65 -18.23 0.56
N PRO A 478 -36.81 -19.56 0.41
CA PRO A 478 -35.75 -20.52 0.74
C PRO A 478 -34.52 -20.41 -0.18
N GLN A 479 -34.57 -19.61 -1.25
CA GLN A 479 -33.41 -19.34 -2.10
C GLN A 479 -32.62 -18.10 -1.66
N ARG A 480 -33.10 -17.34 -0.66
CA ARG A 480 -32.52 -16.06 -0.22
C ARG A 480 -32.31 -16.01 1.30
N PHE A 481 -31.68 -17.05 1.85
CA PHE A 481 -31.22 -17.07 3.23
C PHE A 481 -29.75 -16.67 3.24
N TYR A 482 -29.42 -15.60 3.95
CA TYR A 482 -28.08 -15.04 4.02
C TYR A 482 -27.54 -15.12 5.43
N VAL A 483 -26.22 -15.15 5.56
CA VAL A 483 -25.57 -15.18 6.88
C VAL A 483 -24.42 -14.18 6.98
N GLY A 484 -24.37 -13.44 8.06
CA GLY A 484 -23.33 -12.47 8.39
C GLY A 484 -22.61 -12.85 9.68
N GLY A 485 -21.32 -12.50 9.81
CA GLY A 485 -20.59 -12.75 11.06
C GLY A 485 -19.46 -11.77 11.30
N TYR A 486 -19.31 -11.32 12.54
CA TYR A 486 -18.23 -10.42 12.95
C TYR A 486 -17.34 -11.06 14.01
N SER A 487 -16.02 -10.94 13.89
CA SER A 487 -15.04 -11.44 14.86
C SER A 487 -15.26 -12.93 15.18
N LEU A 488 -15.52 -13.28 16.45
CA LEU A 488 -15.91 -14.63 16.88
C LEU A 488 -17.05 -15.23 16.03
N GLY A 489 -18.00 -14.39 15.58
CA GLY A 489 -19.11 -14.78 14.73
C GLY A 489 -18.69 -15.32 13.35
N VAL A 490 -17.51 -14.95 12.83
CA VAL A 490 -16.99 -15.49 11.55
C VAL A 490 -16.77 -17.00 11.63
N ALA A 491 -16.22 -17.49 12.73
CA ALA A 491 -16.07 -18.92 12.96
C ALA A 491 -17.43 -19.63 13.08
N GLY A 492 -18.42 -18.95 13.67
CA GLY A 492 -19.81 -19.39 13.72
C GLY A 492 -20.41 -19.52 12.31
N VAL A 493 -20.26 -18.50 11.47
CA VAL A 493 -20.72 -18.50 10.07
C VAL A 493 -20.09 -19.65 9.31
N TRP A 494 -18.76 -19.78 9.39
CA TRP A 494 -18.02 -20.85 8.74
C TRP A 494 -18.56 -22.24 9.12
N ASN A 495 -18.83 -22.45 10.41
CA ASN A 495 -19.38 -23.71 10.90
C ASN A 495 -20.84 -23.93 10.46
N LEU A 496 -21.68 -22.88 10.40
CA LEU A 496 -23.04 -22.99 9.86
C LEU A 496 -23.03 -23.41 8.39
N LEU A 497 -22.16 -22.80 7.58
CA LEU A 497 -21.96 -23.18 6.18
C LEU A 497 -21.50 -24.64 6.07
N GLY A 498 -20.59 -25.08 6.93
CA GLY A 498 -20.15 -26.49 6.97
C GLY A 498 -21.22 -27.48 7.41
N MET A 499 -22.16 -27.06 8.29
CA MET A 499 -23.26 -27.91 8.77
C MET A 499 -24.38 -28.05 7.73
N ARG A 500 -24.68 -26.98 6.98
CA ARG A 500 -25.67 -26.99 5.88
C ARG A 500 -25.13 -26.23 4.66
N PRO A 501 -24.28 -26.86 3.83
CA PRO A 501 -23.62 -26.18 2.70
C PRO A 501 -24.60 -25.65 1.65
N ASP A 502 -25.75 -26.32 1.49
CA ASP A 502 -26.81 -25.93 0.56
C ASP A 502 -27.93 -25.13 1.24
N PHE A 503 -27.70 -24.48 2.38
CA PHE A 503 -28.77 -23.73 3.07
C PHE A 503 -28.71 -22.23 2.81
N PHE A 504 -27.52 -21.64 2.78
CA PHE A 504 -27.34 -20.20 2.61
C PHE A 504 -27.02 -19.84 1.16
N ALA A 505 -27.63 -18.77 0.68
CA ALA A 505 -27.41 -18.21 -0.65
C ALA A 505 -26.13 -17.37 -0.73
N GLY A 506 -25.66 -16.81 0.38
CA GLY A 506 -24.43 -16.03 0.44
C GLY A 506 -24.07 -15.60 1.85
N ALA A 507 -22.80 -15.23 2.05
CA ALA A 507 -22.25 -14.86 3.34
C ALA A 507 -21.40 -13.58 3.30
N LEU A 508 -21.49 -12.79 4.38
CA LEU A 508 -20.60 -11.66 4.64
C LEU A 508 -19.85 -11.88 5.96
N VAL A 509 -18.53 -11.70 5.97
CA VAL A 509 -17.72 -11.92 7.18
C VAL A 509 -16.73 -10.80 7.43
N TRP A 510 -16.62 -10.36 8.67
CA TRP A 510 -15.79 -9.21 9.06
C TRP A 510 -14.85 -9.57 10.20
N ALA A 511 -13.57 -9.29 10.03
CA ALA A 511 -12.55 -9.26 11.09
C ALA A 511 -12.49 -10.53 11.97
N GLY A 512 -12.52 -11.72 11.36
CA GLY A 512 -12.51 -13.00 12.09
C GLY A 512 -11.80 -14.13 11.34
N GLY A 513 -11.98 -15.37 11.80
CA GLY A 513 -11.25 -16.53 11.30
C GLY A 513 -12.14 -17.72 10.95
N ALA A 514 -11.54 -18.71 10.28
CA ALA A 514 -12.24 -19.95 9.93
C ALA A 514 -12.66 -20.72 11.18
N GLY A 515 -13.82 -21.39 11.08
CA GLY A 515 -14.21 -22.42 12.03
C GLY A 515 -13.55 -23.77 11.71
N ASN A 516 -14.16 -24.85 12.20
CA ASN A 516 -13.60 -26.20 12.11
C ASN A 516 -13.99 -26.97 10.83
N ALA A 517 -14.99 -26.48 10.10
CA ALA A 517 -15.44 -27.14 8.89
C ALA A 517 -14.37 -27.12 7.77
N PRO A 518 -14.21 -28.20 6.98
CA PRO A 518 -13.30 -28.18 5.84
C PRO A 518 -13.74 -27.15 4.78
N ALA A 519 -12.80 -26.35 4.27
CA ALA A 519 -13.09 -25.34 3.23
C ALA A 519 -13.77 -25.93 1.97
N ARG A 520 -13.42 -27.18 1.60
CA ARG A 520 -14.03 -27.91 0.48
C ARG A 520 -15.55 -28.12 0.61
N THR A 521 -16.08 -28.09 1.83
CA THR A 521 -17.51 -28.21 2.09
C THR A 521 -18.22 -26.86 1.90
N ILE A 522 -17.50 -25.75 2.00
CA ILE A 522 -18.04 -24.38 2.01
C ILE A 522 -17.80 -23.66 0.69
N LYS A 523 -16.83 -24.11 -0.11
CA LYS A 523 -16.27 -23.41 -1.28
C LYS A 523 -17.29 -22.86 -2.29
N ASP A 524 -18.46 -23.50 -2.38
CA ASP A 524 -19.50 -23.17 -3.34
C ASP A 524 -20.47 -22.08 -2.84
N VAL A 525 -20.40 -21.72 -1.55
CA VAL A 525 -21.18 -20.61 -0.98
C VAL A 525 -20.52 -19.28 -1.35
N PRO A 526 -21.23 -18.35 -2.02
CA PRO A 526 -20.71 -17.00 -2.26
C PRO A 526 -20.35 -16.32 -0.94
N LEU A 527 -19.09 -15.91 -0.77
CA LEU A 527 -18.60 -15.29 0.46
C LEU A 527 -17.79 -14.04 0.16
N TRP A 528 -18.11 -12.94 0.85
CA TRP A 528 -17.30 -11.72 0.83
C TRP A 528 -16.76 -11.41 2.23
N ALA A 529 -15.44 -11.44 2.35
CA ALA A 529 -14.71 -11.16 3.59
C ALA A 529 -14.10 -9.76 3.63
N PHE A 530 -14.00 -9.21 4.83
CA PHE A 530 -13.50 -7.87 5.11
C PHE A 530 -12.54 -7.86 6.31
N LEU A 531 -11.39 -7.21 6.18
CA LEU A 531 -10.33 -7.14 7.21
C LEU A 531 -9.54 -5.84 7.10
N ALA A 532 -9.04 -5.29 8.19
CA ALA A 532 -8.05 -4.21 8.16
C ALA A 532 -6.65 -4.75 8.49
N ARG A 533 -5.60 -4.22 7.84
CA ARG A 533 -4.21 -4.66 8.07
C ARG A 533 -3.68 -4.34 9.47
N ASP A 534 -4.26 -3.35 10.11
CA ASP A 534 -3.99 -2.91 11.48
C ASP A 534 -4.97 -3.51 12.50
N ASP A 535 -5.69 -4.59 12.15
CA ASP A 535 -6.54 -5.32 13.11
C ASP A 535 -5.71 -5.85 14.30
N GLU A 536 -6.09 -5.43 15.49
CA GLU A 536 -5.39 -5.69 16.74
C GLU A 536 -5.41 -7.17 17.15
N PHE A 537 -6.31 -7.97 16.58
CA PHE A 537 -6.40 -9.43 16.79
C PHE A 537 -5.63 -10.24 15.74
N GLY A 538 -4.94 -9.55 14.84
CA GLY A 538 -4.08 -10.14 13.81
C GLY A 538 -4.83 -10.54 12.54
N VAL A 539 -4.12 -10.45 11.41
CA VAL A 539 -4.69 -10.66 10.07
C VAL A 539 -4.70 -12.11 9.59
N GLY A 540 -3.84 -12.94 10.19
CA GLY A 540 -3.53 -14.28 9.68
C GLY A 540 -4.74 -15.21 9.64
N SER A 541 -5.66 -15.11 10.60
CA SER A 541 -6.85 -15.97 10.67
C SER A 541 -7.78 -15.79 9.46
N MET A 542 -8.04 -14.54 9.05
CA MET A 542 -8.86 -14.26 7.86
C MET A 542 -8.12 -14.56 6.56
N GLN A 543 -6.83 -14.20 6.47
CA GLN A 543 -6.03 -14.49 5.28
C GLN A 543 -5.93 -16.00 5.02
N ASN A 544 -5.75 -16.81 6.07
CA ASN A 544 -5.73 -18.26 5.99
C ASN A 544 -7.10 -18.84 5.60
N LEU A 545 -8.20 -18.27 6.11
CA LEU A 545 -9.57 -18.62 5.70
C LEU A 545 -9.73 -18.45 4.18
N ILE A 546 -9.33 -17.29 3.66
CA ILE A 546 -9.46 -16.97 2.22
C ILE A 546 -8.56 -17.85 1.37
N ALA A 547 -7.31 -18.06 1.81
CA ALA A 547 -6.41 -18.99 1.14
C ALA A 547 -7.01 -20.41 1.07
N ALA A 548 -7.58 -20.91 2.18
CA ALA A 548 -8.18 -22.24 2.23
C ALA A 548 -9.40 -22.38 1.29
N LEU A 549 -10.26 -21.35 1.18
CA LEU A 549 -11.37 -21.36 0.22
C LEU A 549 -10.89 -21.36 -1.23
N ARG A 550 -9.91 -20.50 -1.57
CA ARG A 550 -9.33 -20.44 -2.91
C ARG A 550 -8.65 -21.76 -3.28
N GLU A 551 -7.86 -22.32 -2.38
CA GLU A 551 -7.20 -23.62 -2.57
C GLU A 551 -8.19 -24.79 -2.70
N ALA A 552 -9.39 -24.66 -2.15
CA ALA A 552 -10.45 -25.64 -2.33
C ALA A 552 -11.18 -25.50 -3.69
N GLY A 553 -10.88 -24.46 -4.47
CA GLY A 553 -11.57 -24.12 -5.72
C GLY A 553 -12.82 -23.26 -5.51
N GLY A 554 -12.90 -22.53 -4.40
CA GLY A 554 -13.93 -21.52 -4.16
C GLY A 554 -13.54 -20.14 -4.69
N HIS A 555 -14.52 -19.24 -4.79
CA HIS A 555 -14.36 -17.90 -5.37
C HIS A 555 -14.69 -16.78 -4.38
N PRO A 556 -14.04 -16.71 -3.19
CA PRO A 556 -14.35 -15.67 -2.23
C PRO A 556 -13.88 -14.30 -2.72
N LEU A 557 -14.71 -13.28 -2.45
CA LEU A 557 -14.29 -11.88 -2.52
C LEU A 557 -13.60 -11.51 -1.20
N PHE A 558 -12.48 -10.81 -1.25
CA PHE A 558 -11.75 -10.41 -0.04
C PHE A 558 -11.30 -8.97 -0.13
N SER A 559 -11.88 -8.10 0.70
CA SER A 559 -11.52 -6.70 0.86
C SER A 559 -10.61 -6.51 2.07
N GLU A 560 -9.37 -6.12 1.83
CA GLU A 560 -8.37 -5.84 2.86
C GLU A 560 -8.05 -4.35 2.89
N PHE A 561 -8.46 -3.67 3.96
CA PHE A 561 -8.27 -2.24 4.19
C PHE A 561 -6.85 -1.95 4.71
N ASN A 562 -6.27 -0.81 4.33
CA ASN A 562 -4.93 -0.46 4.83
C ASN A 562 -4.95 -0.12 6.32
N THR A 563 -6.04 0.49 6.79
CA THR A 563 -6.25 0.87 8.19
C THR A 563 -7.70 0.62 8.62
N GLY A 564 -8.02 0.87 9.88
CA GLY A 564 -9.39 0.84 10.41
C GLY A 564 -9.57 -0.06 11.64
N GLY A 565 -8.54 -0.80 12.03
CA GLY A 565 -8.55 -1.71 13.17
C GLY A 565 -9.65 -2.77 13.08
N HIS A 566 -9.98 -3.39 14.22
CA HIS A 566 -10.94 -4.48 14.28
C HIS A 566 -12.38 -4.10 13.86
N GLN A 567 -12.78 -2.83 13.99
CA GLN A 567 -14.17 -2.39 13.77
C GLN A 567 -14.37 -1.64 12.45
N GLY A 568 -13.34 -0.99 11.93
CA GLY A 568 -13.40 -0.18 10.71
C GLY A 568 -14.05 -0.89 9.53
N PRO A 569 -13.62 -2.11 9.17
CA PRO A 569 -14.19 -2.87 8.05
C PRO A 569 -15.71 -3.03 8.12
N MET A 570 -16.25 -3.34 9.29
CA MET A 570 -17.70 -3.49 9.49
C MET A 570 -18.41 -2.13 9.42
N ARG A 571 -17.81 -1.07 10.00
CA ARG A 571 -18.43 0.26 10.01
C ARG A 571 -18.64 0.86 8.62
N VAL A 572 -17.83 0.47 7.64
CA VAL A 572 -17.87 1.05 6.28
C VAL A 572 -18.51 0.11 5.26
N ALA A 573 -18.22 -1.19 5.32
CA ALA A 573 -18.68 -2.14 4.31
C ALA A 573 -20.17 -2.47 4.45
N SER A 574 -20.72 -2.51 5.67
CA SER A 574 -22.10 -2.94 5.91
C SER A 574 -23.16 -1.98 5.37
N CYS A 575 -22.80 -0.71 5.12
CA CYS A 575 -23.66 0.28 4.45
C CYS A 575 -23.35 0.48 2.98
N SER A 576 -22.34 -0.22 2.43
CA SER A 576 -21.94 -0.05 1.05
C SER A 576 -23.00 -0.62 0.10
N PRO A 577 -23.53 0.18 -0.85
CA PRO A 577 -24.52 -0.29 -1.82
C PRO A 577 -24.04 -1.50 -2.62
N VAL A 578 -22.75 -1.55 -2.97
CA VAL A 578 -22.22 -2.65 -3.77
C VAL A 578 -22.16 -3.95 -2.97
N VAL A 579 -21.83 -3.88 -1.68
CA VAL A 579 -21.81 -5.05 -0.79
C VAL A 579 -23.22 -5.59 -0.59
N LEU A 580 -24.19 -4.71 -0.30
CA LEU A 580 -25.59 -5.11 -0.11
C LEU A 580 -26.22 -5.64 -1.41
N ASN A 581 -26.02 -4.95 -2.53
CA ASN A 581 -26.53 -5.39 -3.83
C ASN A 581 -25.92 -6.74 -4.23
N TRP A 582 -24.62 -6.95 -3.98
CA TRP A 582 -23.99 -8.24 -4.22
C TRP A 582 -24.62 -9.34 -3.36
N LEU A 583 -24.85 -9.10 -2.06
CA LEU A 583 -25.46 -10.10 -1.19
C LEU A 583 -26.87 -10.48 -1.68
N PHE A 584 -27.72 -9.49 -1.92
CA PHE A 584 -29.11 -9.71 -2.34
C PHE A 584 -29.25 -10.19 -3.79
N ALA A 585 -28.18 -10.17 -4.59
CA ALA A 585 -28.14 -10.80 -5.91
C ALA A 585 -27.97 -12.32 -5.82
N GLN A 586 -27.41 -12.86 -4.72
CA GLN A 586 -27.15 -14.29 -4.62
C GLN A 586 -28.43 -15.12 -4.47
N ARG A 587 -28.43 -16.32 -5.03
CA ARG A 587 -29.51 -17.31 -4.92
C ARG A 587 -28.91 -18.68 -4.63
N ARG A 588 -29.55 -19.45 -3.75
CA ARG A 588 -29.14 -20.83 -3.48
C ARG A 588 -29.13 -21.67 -4.77
N GLY A 589 -28.07 -22.45 -4.96
CA GLY A 589 -27.95 -23.40 -6.07
C GLY A 589 -27.80 -22.74 -7.45
N GLN A 590 -27.52 -21.44 -7.49
CA GLN A 590 -27.19 -20.70 -8.70
C GLN A 590 -25.70 -20.29 -8.65
N PRO A 591 -25.05 -20.11 -9.81
CA PRO A 591 -23.71 -19.54 -9.86
C PRO A 591 -23.66 -18.19 -9.12
N PRO A 592 -22.56 -17.87 -8.41
CA PRO A 592 -22.43 -16.61 -7.69
C PRO A 592 -22.66 -15.41 -8.61
N ALA A 593 -23.60 -14.53 -8.25
CA ALA A 593 -23.83 -13.29 -8.96
C ALA A 593 -22.75 -12.28 -8.57
N SER A 594 -21.67 -12.18 -9.34
CA SER A 594 -20.55 -11.30 -9.00
C SER A 594 -20.34 -10.22 -10.07
N PRO A 595 -20.20 -8.94 -9.68
CA PRO A 595 -19.76 -7.88 -10.59
C PRO A 595 -18.25 -7.99 -10.90
N PHE A 596 -17.55 -8.93 -10.27
CA PHE A 596 -16.13 -9.21 -10.47
C PHE A 596 -15.96 -10.65 -10.90
N ALA A 597 -15.22 -10.87 -11.99
CA ALA A 597 -14.97 -12.21 -12.50
C ALA A 597 -13.51 -12.31 -12.95
N VAL A 598 -12.80 -13.32 -12.45
CA VAL A 598 -11.62 -13.85 -13.12
C VAL A 598 -12.07 -15.14 -13.78
N GLU A 599 -11.78 -15.28 -15.06
CA GLU A 599 -11.96 -16.52 -15.81
C GLU A 599 -10.59 -16.90 -16.34
N ILE A 600 -10.01 -17.97 -15.79
CA ILE A 600 -8.75 -18.52 -16.29
C ILE A 600 -9.04 -19.87 -16.95
N ALA A 601 -8.64 -20.02 -18.20
CA ALA A 601 -8.68 -21.30 -18.87
C ALA A 601 -7.36 -22.03 -18.64
N GLY A 602 -7.43 -23.19 -17.99
CA GLY A 602 -6.45 -24.26 -18.23
C GLY A 602 -6.74 -24.93 -19.58
N PRO A 603 -5.88 -25.85 -20.06
CA PRO A 603 -6.16 -26.67 -21.23
C PRO A 603 -7.32 -27.66 -20.96
N GLY A 604 -8.57 -27.18 -20.98
CA GLY A 604 -9.82 -27.94 -21.07
C GLY A 604 -10.31 -28.66 -19.81
N GLY A 605 -11.37 -28.12 -19.17
CA GLY A 605 -12.27 -28.91 -18.32
C GLY A 605 -11.70 -29.44 -16.98
N PRO A 606 -12.37 -30.41 -16.31
CA PRO A 606 -11.95 -30.94 -15.00
C PRO A 606 -10.49 -31.39 -15.02
N PRO A 607 -9.75 -31.31 -13.90
CA PRO A 607 -8.29 -31.22 -13.84
C PRO A 607 -7.63 -32.14 -14.87
N PRO A 608 -7.24 -31.62 -16.05
CA PRO A 608 -6.71 -32.45 -17.09
C PRO A 608 -5.38 -32.98 -16.56
N PRO A 609 -5.17 -34.30 -16.55
CA PRO A 609 -3.85 -34.80 -16.23
C PRO A 609 -2.91 -34.34 -17.36
N ILE A 610 -1.78 -33.73 -17.00
CA ILE A 610 -0.78 -33.32 -17.98
C ILE A 610 0.46 -34.17 -17.75
N THR A 611 0.82 -34.94 -18.77
CA THR A 611 1.87 -35.94 -18.71
C THR A 611 3.23 -35.32 -18.98
N GLY A 612 4.19 -35.47 -18.06
CA GLY A 612 5.58 -35.04 -18.27
C GLY A 612 5.80 -33.53 -18.34
N ALA A 613 4.74 -32.71 -18.22
CA ALA A 613 4.86 -31.26 -18.15
C ALA A 613 5.48 -30.83 -16.82
N THR A 614 6.60 -30.12 -16.91
CA THR A 614 7.26 -29.43 -15.79
C THR A 614 6.73 -28.01 -15.61
N SER A 615 5.98 -27.49 -16.58
CA SER A 615 5.31 -26.20 -16.52
C SER A 615 4.02 -26.17 -17.32
N ILE A 616 3.17 -25.17 -17.06
CA ILE A 616 1.93 -24.90 -17.80
C ILE A 616 1.82 -23.42 -18.16
N ASP A 617 1.26 -23.15 -19.34
CA ASP A 617 0.84 -21.82 -19.77
C ASP A 617 -0.67 -21.70 -19.61
N MET A 618 -1.15 -20.57 -19.09
CA MET A 618 -2.57 -20.30 -18.88
C MET A 618 -2.90 -18.91 -19.41
N ALA A 619 -4.12 -18.75 -19.91
CA ALA A 619 -4.63 -17.46 -20.34
C ALA A 619 -6.05 -17.26 -19.82
N GLY A 620 -6.43 -16.01 -19.63
CA GLY A 620 -7.74 -15.67 -19.10
C GLY A 620 -8.03 -14.19 -19.18
N ALA A 621 -9.12 -13.80 -18.53
CA ALA A 621 -9.50 -12.42 -18.38
C ALA A 621 -10.02 -12.17 -16.98
N ALA A 622 -9.66 -11.02 -16.43
CA ALA A 622 -10.27 -10.43 -15.28
C ALA A 622 -11.16 -9.26 -15.71
N SER A 623 -12.33 -9.16 -15.10
CA SER A 623 -13.28 -8.07 -15.33
C SER A 623 -13.87 -7.60 -14.02
N ALA A 624 -14.16 -6.31 -13.97
CA ALA A 624 -14.80 -5.67 -12.83
C ALA A 624 -15.77 -4.62 -13.33
N ALA A 625 -17.02 -4.67 -12.88
CA ALA A 625 -18.02 -3.67 -13.22
C ALA A 625 -17.75 -2.32 -12.52
N LEU A 626 -16.94 -2.32 -11.46
CA LEU A 626 -16.59 -1.16 -10.65
C LEU A 626 -15.13 -1.25 -10.19
N GLY A 627 -14.43 -0.12 -10.15
CA GLY A 627 -13.01 -0.04 -9.81
C GLY A 627 -12.08 -0.36 -10.99
N THR A 628 -10.77 -0.30 -10.74
CA THR A 628 -9.72 -0.58 -11.71
C THR A 628 -8.91 -1.79 -11.26
N ILE A 629 -8.75 -2.76 -12.15
CA ILE A 629 -7.85 -3.90 -11.91
C ILE A 629 -6.42 -3.37 -11.95
N THR A 630 -5.73 -3.43 -10.82
CA THR A 630 -4.36 -2.91 -10.65
C THR A 630 -3.29 -3.97 -10.90
N ASN A 631 -3.60 -5.24 -10.64
CA ASN A 631 -2.67 -6.35 -10.86
C ASN A 631 -3.42 -7.70 -10.94
N VAL A 632 -2.81 -8.68 -11.61
CA VAL A 632 -3.20 -10.09 -11.61
C VAL A 632 -1.97 -10.93 -11.23
N THR A 633 -2.10 -11.75 -10.19
CA THR A 633 -1.04 -12.63 -9.68
C THR A 633 -1.47 -14.08 -9.69
N TRP A 634 -0.51 -15.00 -9.57
CA TRP A 634 -0.78 -16.42 -9.45
C TRP A 634 0.09 -17.05 -8.35
N ALA A 635 -0.41 -18.12 -7.72
CA ALA A 635 0.32 -18.90 -6.73
C ALA A 635 -0.04 -20.39 -6.82
N ILE A 636 0.94 -21.26 -6.58
CA ILE A 636 0.78 -22.71 -6.59
C ILE A 636 0.96 -23.27 -5.19
N ARG A 637 0.00 -24.07 -4.75
CA ARG A 637 0.06 -24.71 -3.42
C ARG A 637 1.17 -25.76 -3.31
N ALA A 638 1.34 -26.59 -4.33
CA ALA A 638 2.16 -27.81 -4.27
C ALA A 638 3.67 -27.59 -4.07
N ASN A 639 4.18 -26.44 -4.54
CA ASN A 639 5.58 -26.02 -4.44
C ASN A 639 5.76 -24.58 -3.92
N GLN A 640 4.68 -23.90 -3.53
CA GLN A 640 4.67 -22.53 -3.00
C GLN A 640 5.24 -21.46 -3.95
N THR A 641 5.35 -21.75 -5.24
CA THR A 641 5.77 -20.76 -6.23
C THR A 641 4.66 -19.76 -6.51
N LYS A 642 5.04 -18.52 -6.84
CA LYS A 642 4.12 -17.42 -7.13
C LYS A 642 4.72 -16.46 -8.14
N GLY A 643 3.88 -15.70 -8.84
CA GLY A 643 4.32 -14.71 -9.80
C GLY A 643 3.24 -13.71 -10.20
N ALA A 644 3.58 -12.80 -11.09
CA ALA A 644 2.65 -11.88 -11.73
C ALA A 644 2.25 -12.42 -13.12
N ALA A 645 1.02 -12.13 -13.54
CA ALA A 645 0.57 -12.37 -14.90
C ALA A 645 0.92 -11.16 -15.78
N ALA A 646 1.26 -11.40 -17.05
CA ALA A 646 1.31 -10.35 -18.04
C ALA A 646 -0.14 -9.91 -18.33
N THR A 647 -0.41 -8.59 -18.29
CA THR A 647 -1.78 -8.07 -18.47
C THR A 647 -1.87 -7.11 -19.63
N THR A 648 -3.04 -7.08 -20.29
CA THR A 648 -3.38 -6.10 -21.31
C THR A 648 -4.85 -5.73 -21.18
N THR A 649 -5.16 -4.43 -21.16
CA THR A 649 -6.53 -3.95 -20.97
C THR A 649 -7.13 -3.56 -22.32
N GLN A 650 -8.30 -4.11 -22.63
CA GLN A 650 -9.06 -3.79 -23.83
C GLN A 650 -10.57 -3.81 -23.51
N ALA A 651 -11.28 -2.74 -23.87
CA ALA A 651 -12.74 -2.61 -23.70
C ALA A 651 -13.26 -2.92 -22.27
N GLY A 652 -12.54 -2.47 -21.23
CA GLY A 652 -12.94 -2.68 -19.82
C GLY A 652 -12.68 -4.09 -19.27
N LYS A 653 -12.05 -4.97 -20.05
CA LYS A 653 -11.54 -6.27 -19.60
C LYS A 653 -10.01 -6.24 -19.54
N THR A 654 -9.45 -6.84 -18.49
CA THR A 654 -8.01 -7.03 -18.33
C THR A 654 -7.68 -8.47 -18.67
N PHE A 655 -7.18 -8.70 -19.87
CA PHE A 655 -6.69 -10.00 -20.29
C PHE A 655 -5.39 -10.31 -19.55
N CYS A 656 -5.21 -11.55 -19.12
CA CYS A 656 -4.04 -12.01 -18.41
C CYS A 656 -3.46 -13.27 -19.07
N VAL A 657 -2.14 -13.30 -19.20
CA VAL A 657 -1.39 -14.47 -19.68
C VAL A 657 -0.35 -14.82 -18.63
N VAL A 658 -0.32 -16.09 -18.25
CA VAL A 658 0.63 -16.65 -17.30
C VAL A 658 1.43 -17.74 -18.00
N ASN A 659 2.71 -17.48 -18.25
CA ASN A 659 3.58 -18.43 -18.95
C ASN A 659 4.51 -19.14 -17.96
N HIS A 660 4.82 -20.39 -18.26
CA HIS A 660 5.82 -21.23 -17.61
C HIS A 660 5.62 -21.43 -16.11
N VAL A 661 4.36 -21.63 -15.68
CA VAL A 661 4.01 -21.91 -14.28
C VAL A 661 4.57 -23.27 -13.87
N PRO A 662 5.53 -23.37 -12.92
CA PRO A 662 6.25 -24.60 -12.64
C PRO A 662 5.39 -25.60 -11.87
N LEU A 663 5.22 -26.81 -12.40
CA LEU A 663 4.43 -27.87 -11.77
C LEU A 663 5.30 -28.74 -10.87
N ALA A 664 4.78 -29.09 -9.69
CA ALA A 664 5.35 -30.12 -8.84
C ALA A 664 4.92 -31.51 -9.35
N ALA A 665 5.91 -32.38 -9.62
CA ALA A 665 5.67 -33.77 -10.01
C ALA A 665 4.99 -34.56 -8.89
N ASP A 666 4.18 -35.57 -9.27
CA ASP A 666 3.47 -36.48 -8.37
C ASP A 666 2.53 -35.77 -7.37
N LYS A 667 2.07 -34.56 -7.71
CA LYS A 667 1.18 -33.75 -6.87
C LYS A 667 0.03 -33.16 -7.68
N THR A 668 -1.06 -32.87 -6.98
CA THR A 668 -2.09 -31.94 -7.48
C THR A 668 -1.58 -30.51 -7.31
N ASN A 669 -1.37 -29.83 -8.43
CA ASN A 669 -0.98 -28.43 -8.49
C ASN A 669 -2.26 -27.60 -8.53
N VAL A 670 -2.62 -27.03 -7.38
CA VAL A 670 -3.70 -26.04 -7.30
C VAL A 670 -3.07 -24.67 -7.54
N ILE A 671 -3.47 -24.05 -8.64
CA ILE A 671 -2.98 -22.76 -9.13
C ILE A 671 -4.10 -21.75 -8.94
N VAL A 672 -3.88 -20.79 -8.04
CA VAL A 672 -4.85 -19.73 -7.74
C VAL A 672 -4.44 -18.48 -8.49
N VAL A 673 -5.28 -17.99 -9.40
CA VAL A 673 -5.08 -16.71 -10.11
C VAL A 673 -5.94 -15.65 -9.45
N THR A 674 -5.31 -14.59 -8.95
CA THR A 674 -5.96 -13.53 -8.16
C THR A 674 -5.85 -12.20 -8.87
N ALA A 675 -6.99 -11.55 -9.14
CA ALA A 675 -7.04 -10.17 -9.59
C ALA A 675 -7.24 -9.23 -8.38
N THR A 676 -6.64 -8.04 -8.45
CA THR A 676 -6.67 -7.03 -7.39
C THR A 676 -7.30 -5.74 -7.90
N LEU A 677 -8.34 -5.24 -7.21
CA LEU A 677 -8.97 -3.94 -7.44
C LEU A 677 -8.43 -2.89 -6.48
N ASP A 678 -8.30 -1.65 -6.95
CA ASP A 678 -8.16 -0.49 -6.07
C ASP A 678 -9.48 -0.28 -5.30
N THR A 679 -9.50 -0.50 -3.98
CA THR A 679 -10.80 -0.40 -3.29
C THR A 679 -11.20 1.02 -3.02
N THR A 680 -12.43 1.33 -3.41
CA THR A 680 -13.15 2.55 -3.07
C THR A 680 -14.26 2.32 -2.05
N TRP A 681 -14.44 1.08 -1.52
CA TRP A 681 -15.52 0.75 -0.57
C TRP A 681 -15.40 1.46 0.78
N ALA A 682 -14.20 1.89 1.15
CA ALA A 682 -13.93 2.73 2.30
C ALA A 682 -12.78 3.68 1.96
N PRO A 683 -13.07 4.80 1.27
CA PRO A 683 -12.02 5.72 0.83
C PRO A 683 -11.14 6.18 2.00
N ALA A 684 -11.72 6.33 3.19
CA ALA A 684 -11.03 6.71 4.42
C ALA A 684 -9.93 5.73 4.87
N PHE A 685 -10.05 4.45 4.51
CA PHE A 685 -9.15 3.39 4.95
C PHE A 685 -8.29 2.81 3.83
N GLY A 686 -8.61 3.15 2.57
CA GLY A 686 -7.95 2.58 1.40
C GLY A 686 -8.05 1.05 1.37
N GLY A 687 -7.08 0.41 0.74
CA GLY A 687 -6.99 -1.06 0.66
C GLY A 687 -7.14 -1.60 -0.75
N ASN A 688 -7.44 -2.90 -0.84
CA ASN A 688 -7.78 -3.55 -2.10
C ASN A 688 -8.83 -4.67 -1.92
N THR A 689 -9.49 -5.04 -3.02
CA THR A 689 -10.43 -6.17 -3.08
C THR A 689 -9.83 -7.16 -4.05
N THR A 690 -9.72 -8.40 -3.60
CA THR A 690 -9.21 -9.51 -4.40
C THR A 690 -10.29 -10.52 -4.68
N PHE A 691 -10.27 -11.05 -5.89
CA PHE A 691 -11.16 -12.09 -6.38
C PHE A 691 -10.34 -13.01 -7.27
N SER A 692 -10.75 -14.28 -7.37
CA SER A 692 -9.87 -15.30 -7.91
C SER A 692 -10.62 -16.40 -8.63
N ASP A 693 -9.88 -17.04 -9.53
CA ASP A 693 -10.24 -18.30 -10.13
C ASP A 693 -9.11 -19.31 -9.90
N THR A 694 -9.44 -20.59 -9.97
CA THR A 694 -8.54 -21.68 -9.57
C THR A 694 -8.49 -22.77 -10.64
N VAL A 695 -7.28 -23.10 -11.07
CA VAL A 695 -7.01 -24.25 -11.94
C VAL A 695 -6.33 -25.34 -11.12
N SER A 696 -6.84 -26.57 -11.22
CA SER A 696 -6.15 -27.74 -10.67
C SER A 696 -5.55 -28.57 -11.80
N VAL A 697 -4.28 -28.92 -11.65
CA VAL A 697 -3.55 -29.74 -12.63
C VAL A 697 -2.88 -30.90 -11.89
N PHE A 698 -3.14 -32.13 -12.33
CA PHE A 698 -2.42 -33.29 -11.80
C PHE A 698 -1.24 -33.63 -12.71
N SER A 699 -0.02 -33.52 -12.17
CA SER A 699 1.21 -33.87 -12.90
C SER A 699 1.64 -35.28 -12.50
N THR A 700 1.35 -36.26 -13.35
CA THR A 700 1.92 -37.61 -13.23
C THR A 700 3.07 -37.78 -14.22
N PRO A 701 4.32 -37.90 -13.76
CA PRO A 701 5.40 -38.36 -14.63
C PRO A 701 5.08 -39.77 -15.13
N VAL A 702 5.39 -40.05 -16.40
CA VAL A 702 5.39 -41.44 -16.90
C VAL A 702 6.57 -42.15 -16.24
N ARG A 703 6.29 -43.16 -15.42
CA ARG A 703 7.32 -44.01 -14.83
C ARG A 703 7.41 -45.29 -15.64
N LEU A 704 8.47 -45.41 -16.44
CA LEU A 704 8.77 -46.64 -17.18
C LEU A 704 9.40 -47.69 -16.27
N SER A 705 9.04 -48.94 -16.53
CA SER A 705 9.84 -50.09 -16.18
C SER A 705 10.14 -50.89 -17.45
N LEU A 706 11.33 -51.49 -17.48
CA LEU A 706 11.83 -52.26 -18.60
C LEU A 706 12.28 -53.62 -18.07
N ALA A 707 11.63 -54.69 -18.52
CA ALA A 707 12.02 -56.06 -18.17
C ALA A 707 12.30 -56.86 -19.43
N ARG A 708 13.43 -57.57 -19.46
CA ARG A 708 13.76 -58.48 -20.56
C ARG A 708 13.10 -59.83 -20.32
N GLN A 709 12.39 -60.36 -21.31
CA GLN A 709 11.76 -61.69 -21.28
C GLN A 709 12.15 -62.45 -22.55
N GLY A 710 13.26 -63.20 -22.49
CA GLY A 710 13.77 -63.94 -23.65
C GLY A 710 14.17 -63.03 -24.82
N PRO A 711 13.61 -63.23 -26.04
CA PRO A 711 13.87 -62.39 -27.22
C PRO A 711 13.03 -61.11 -27.24
N GLU A 712 12.25 -60.84 -26.19
CA GLU A 712 11.36 -59.67 -26.10
C GLU A 712 11.69 -58.79 -24.88
N VAL A 713 11.21 -57.55 -24.93
CA VAL A 713 11.24 -56.61 -23.84
C VAL A 713 9.82 -56.21 -23.48
N ILE A 714 9.48 -56.31 -22.21
CA ILE A 714 8.25 -55.77 -21.66
C ILE A 714 8.53 -54.33 -21.23
N LEU A 715 7.83 -53.41 -21.87
CA LEU A 715 7.72 -52.01 -21.48
C LEU A 715 6.43 -51.87 -20.69
N ASP A 716 6.55 -51.59 -19.41
CA ASP A 716 5.39 -51.25 -18.57
C ASP A 716 5.55 -49.82 -18.08
N TRP A 717 4.45 -49.11 -17.88
CA TRP A 717 4.49 -47.77 -17.32
C TRP A 717 3.27 -47.44 -16.49
N THR A 718 3.48 -46.52 -15.55
CA THR A 718 2.42 -45.91 -14.75
C THR A 718 2.45 -44.40 -14.93
N GLY A 719 1.29 -43.77 -14.80
CA GLY A 719 1.12 -42.33 -15.01
C GLY A 719 0.99 -41.95 -16.49
N GLY A 720 0.59 -40.70 -16.70
CA GLY A 720 0.30 -40.12 -18.01
C GLY A 720 -1.13 -40.31 -18.50
N VAL A 721 -1.47 -39.69 -19.62
CA VAL A 721 -2.81 -39.70 -20.24
C VAL A 721 -2.73 -40.34 -21.62
N PRO A 722 -3.61 -41.31 -21.94
CA PRO A 722 -3.68 -41.90 -23.27
C PRO A 722 -4.20 -40.86 -24.30
N PRO A 723 -3.87 -41.03 -25.59
CA PRO A 723 -3.14 -42.17 -26.16
C PRO A 723 -1.62 -42.08 -25.99
N PHE A 724 -0.98 -43.23 -25.78
CA PHE A 724 0.47 -43.32 -25.68
C PHE A 724 1.10 -43.81 -26.99
N SER A 725 2.30 -43.32 -27.30
CA SER A 725 3.15 -43.83 -28.38
C SER A 725 4.46 -44.36 -27.82
N VAL A 726 4.88 -45.53 -28.29
CA VAL A 726 6.19 -46.11 -27.99
C VAL A 726 7.10 -45.87 -29.17
N GLN A 727 8.26 -45.26 -28.93
CA GLN A 727 9.24 -44.97 -29.97
C GLN A 727 10.60 -45.57 -29.63
N SER A 728 11.40 -45.88 -30.66
CA SER A 728 12.74 -46.43 -30.49
C SER A 728 13.79 -45.75 -31.38
N THR A 729 15.04 -45.79 -30.90
CA THR A 729 16.22 -45.32 -31.65
C THR A 729 17.44 -46.18 -31.32
N PRO A 730 18.39 -46.38 -32.24
CA PRO A 730 19.69 -46.97 -31.91
C PRO A 730 20.60 -46.03 -31.09
N THR A 731 20.37 -44.71 -31.11
CA THR A 731 21.20 -43.72 -30.39
C THR A 731 20.35 -42.63 -29.72
N LEU A 732 20.66 -42.31 -28.45
CA LEU A 732 19.94 -41.30 -27.65
C LEU A 732 19.88 -39.91 -28.30
N GLY A 733 20.92 -39.52 -29.05
CA GLY A 733 21.01 -38.21 -29.71
C GLY A 733 20.38 -38.13 -31.10
N ALA A 734 19.65 -39.17 -31.55
CA ALA A 734 19.04 -39.15 -32.88
C ALA A 734 17.97 -38.04 -33.00
N PRO A 735 17.95 -37.28 -34.12
CA PRO A 735 17.01 -36.17 -34.32
C PRO A 735 15.56 -36.63 -34.48
N THR A 736 15.34 -37.90 -34.84
CA THR A 736 14.02 -38.53 -34.97
C THR A 736 14.05 -39.92 -34.36
N TRP A 737 12.94 -40.33 -33.75
CA TRP A 737 12.76 -41.66 -33.16
C TRP A 737 11.65 -42.37 -33.94
N ALA A 738 11.85 -43.64 -34.27
CA ALA A 738 10.88 -44.41 -35.04
C ALA A 738 9.72 -44.86 -34.14
N GLU A 739 8.48 -44.64 -34.59
CA GLU A 739 7.29 -45.11 -33.88
C GLU A 739 7.18 -46.64 -33.98
N VAL A 740 7.03 -47.30 -32.84
CA VAL A 740 6.96 -48.75 -32.67
C VAL A 740 5.54 -49.19 -32.40
N LEU A 741 4.81 -48.46 -31.56
CA LEU A 741 3.40 -48.69 -31.23
C LEU A 741 2.67 -47.35 -31.14
N THR A 742 1.47 -47.29 -31.72
CA THR A 742 0.49 -46.21 -31.58
C THR A 742 -0.62 -46.62 -30.62
N ASP A 743 -1.18 -45.67 -29.86
CA ASP A 743 -2.27 -45.90 -28.90
C ASP A 743 -1.98 -47.04 -27.90
N ALA A 744 -0.72 -47.15 -27.50
CA ALA A 744 -0.21 -48.22 -26.67
C ALA A 744 -0.84 -48.20 -25.27
N THR A 745 -1.22 -49.36 -24.75
CA THR A 745 -1.73 -49.51 -23.38
C THR A 745 -0.75 -50.38 -22.59
N PRO A 746 -0.19 -49.90 -21.46
CA PRO A 746 0.77 -50.68 -20.69
C PRO A 746 0.13 -51.90 -20.00
N PRO A 747 0.88 -53.00 -19.83
CA PRO A 747 2.21 -53.26 -20.36
C PRO A 747 2.17 -53.63 -21.85
N VAL A 748 3.21 -53.27 -22.60
CA VAL A 748 3.40 -53.70 -24.00
C VAL A 748 4.68 -54.51 -24.17
N THR A 749 4.62 -55.49 -25.04
CA THR A 749 5.76 -56.32 -25.41
C THR A 749 6.27 -55.90 -26.77
N VAL A 750 7.57 -55.65 -26.86
CA VAL A 750 8.27 -55.32 -28.11
C VAL A 750 9.44 -56.28 -28.33
N PRO A 751 9.72 -56.71 -29.58
CA PRO A 751 10.88 -57.55 -29.87
C PRO A 751 12.18 -56.87 -29.44
N VAL A 752 13.16 -57.62 -28.91
CA VAL A 752 14.53 -57.12 -28.69
C VAL A 752 15.16 -56.94 -30.07
N PRO A 753 15.36 -55.69 -30.55
CA PRO A 753 15.94 -55.50 -31.87
C PRO A 753 17.43 -55.88 -31.84
N GLU A 754 18.01 -56.28 -32.96
CA GLU A 754 19.46 -56.49 -33.03
C GLU A 754 20.21 -55.18 -32.71
N GLY A 755 21.12 -55.25 -31.73
CA GLY A 755 21.91 -54.11 -31.23
C GLY A 755 21.30 -53.38 -30.03
N SER A 756 22.03 -52.40 -29.50
CA SER A 756 21.54 -51.55 -28.41
C SER A 756 20.47 -50.59 -28.92
N ARG A 757 19.34 -50.50 -28.23
CA ARG A 757 18.22 -49.62 -28.56
C ARG A 757 17.77 -48.86 -27.32
N PHE A 758 17.33 -47.63 -27.52
CA PHE A 758 16.67 -46.82 -26.53
C PHE A 758 15.19 -46.74 -26.86
N PHE A 759 14.36 -46.85 -25.83
CA PHE A 759 12.91 -46.72 -25.93
C PHE A 759 12.46 -45.49 -25.16
N ARG A 760 11.45 -44.81 -25.68
CA ARG A 760 10.72 -43.77 -24.94
C ARG A 760 9.23 -43.97 -25.13
N VAL A 761 8.47 -43.67 -24.09
CA VAL A 761 7.00 -43.59 -24.15
C VAL A 761 6.62 -42.13 -24.06
N THR A 762 5.80 -41.66 -24.99
CA THR A 762 5.26 -40.30 -25.02
C THR A 762 3.74 -40.38 -24.91
N GLY A 763 3.14 -39.69 -23.94
CA GLY A 763 1.70 -39.36 -24.02
C GLY A 763 1.51 -38.30 -25.10
N ARG A 764 0.47 -38.43 -25.93
CA ARG A 764 0.14 -37.42 -26.95
C ARG A 764 -0.50 -36.18 -26.35
#